data_AF-A0A5N6TRV2-F1
#
_entry.id   AF-A0A5N6TRV2-F1
#
_cell.length_a   1.000
_cell.length_b   1.000
_cell.length_c   1.000
_cell.angle_alpha   90.00
_cell.angle_beta   90.00
_cell.angle_gamma   90.00
#
_symmetry.space_group_name_H-M   'P 1'
#
loop_
_entity.id
_entity.type
_entity.pdbx_description
1 polymer ?
#
loop_
_entity_poly.entity_id
_entity_poly.type
_entity_poly.pdbx_seq_one_letter_code
_entity_poly.pdbx_strand_id
1 'polypeptide(L)'
;MSTLYRWFGPIYDAVLCPSLPFSIRWRLIALQPIVLLTNSIQFARSIFSSDHATTIWIPLKRAPGYSVRAIVYHPPPKISPLKPTPLHLNIHGGGFIGGLPEGNALFCQKIAAETGAIVVSTSHRYAPRHTFPTAHEDVPDVAEWLTTNSERLWGADPTLFSISGFSAGGNLALGVAQWLSLSKFAVKAAVLFYPPVDLRLPPWEKPKPARFPKTDPLAWVLPLMDAYAGPEREKYRENMLFHPILADIRLLPRRMLFVTAGIDILLHEQTVFVSRLKEESTVLNHERSLASQAGTIGQGSEYLIEDMFFDQLHGPEYHHFIPRFLLRQFAADEQPQPRSRRRPGRRGGNHRPYSNSTKDPYINVVDLKRNSLVQVPVSREFGLMDMYRDEKYPNPRHIEDKLGKLESQAARIIKKAADAFKSNDTLELARYERDVLRKFLFLMKYRSSGMFERYNHDTIEAYDANDKHRMEAYMREKGYKVPRDVWFANLQSFLDLDLDPDLLWISKVRDQAFLNDAMMFIMHMQFKFMAFCRPREEGDEFLLTHNVYGIHEGPSNVTFDPAKKRLVEGAWTDYHNFAPISPKVLIVLRSSLLINPSDEGAEELQGFWNDLRGIIKEKHNFPGESGSLLKSLPIKKCGNSYSEVINGKFVLKPNRGPRSGDKFYFTCFSISSYHVNLINGLFLEEAVKADILVYKSRLALGRALKAYLEDDRKGFKIVINDPSDPRIIYLRKLEKIAGQVVGKANTRYNAIDLPKPGVHMSHYVGLKVGLGMIENSGKDQAEVPELYKLMKPDGTKEAYFYDMYQSGAMAFMKIKLDVILARSRLTHYERLEVKFHLQQLFMQLPAQRVWLYLKIMRNLPNFDPKDFKKQVSELEIAGPEDDVVTSEFKSSWIIKCILN
;
A
#
# COMPACT_ATOMS: atom_id res chain seq x y z
N MET A 1 -52.23 -8.23 -19.50
CA MET A 1 -52.03 -8.49 -18.05
C MET A 1 -50.69 -7.94 -17.51
N SER A 2 -50.14 -6.85 -18.03
CA SER A 2 -48.68 -6.67 -18.06
C SER A 2 -48.04 -5.70 -17.05
N THR A 3 -48.81 -4.91 -16.30
CA THR A 3 -48.26 -3.97 -15.28
C THR A 3 -48.65 -4.34 -13.86
N LEU A 4 -49.90 -4.77 -13.61
CA LEU A 4 -50.33 -5.20 -12.27
C LEU A 4 -49.58 -6.44 -11.78
N TYR A 5 -49.40 -7.44 -12.65
CA TYR A 5 -48.68 -8.67 -12.30
C TYR A 5 -47.20 -8.42 -11.94
N ARG A 6 -46.58 -7.41 -12.53
CA ARG A 6 -45.21 -6.98 -12.20
C ARG A 6 -45.07 -6.58 -10.73
N TRP A 7 -46.07 -5.89 -10.19
CA TRP A 7 -46.03 -5.35 -8.84
C TRP A 7 -46.68 -6.27 -7.83
N PHE A 8 -47.67 -7.06 -8.24
CA PHE A 8 -48.52 -7.89 -7.38
C PHE A 8 -48.56 -9.37 -7.76
N GLY A 9 -47.56 -9.85 -8.51
CA GLY A 9 -47.48 -11.23 -9.01
C GLY A 9 -47.66 -12.30 -7.92
N PRO A 10 -46.92 -12.25 -6.80
CA PRO A 10 -47.09 -13.21 -5.72
C PRO A 10 -48.52 -13.28 -5.16
N ILE A 11 -49.16 -12.14 -4.83
CA ILE A 11 -50.56 -12.15 -4.38
C ILE A 11 -51.50 -12.65 -5.48
N TYR A 12 -51.25 -12.25 -6.73
CA TYR A 12 -52.05 -12.66 -7.87
C TYR A 12 -52.04 -14.20 -8.01
N ASP A 13 -50.87 -14.83 -7.94
CA ASP A 13 -50.73 -16.29 -7.95
C ASP A 13 -51.33 -16.95 -6.71
N ALA A 14 -51.11 -16.37 -5.53
CA ALA A 14 -51.65 -16.90 -4.29
C ALA A 14 -53.18 -16.93 -4.28
N VAL A 15 -53.84 -15.97 -4.90
CA VAL A 15 -55.30 -15.86 -4.91
C VAL A 15 -55.91 -16.62 -6.09
N LEU A 16 -55.33 -16.50 -7.29
CA LEU A 16 -55.97 -16.91 -8.54
C LEU A 16 -55.47 -18.23 -9.11
N CYS A 17 -54.48 -18.88 -8.50
CA CYS A 17 -54.05 -20.23 -8.85
C CYS A 17 -54.51 -21.24 -7.76
N PRO A 18 -55.74 -21.76 -7.83
CA PRO A 18 -56.28 -22.65 -6.81
C PRO A 18 -55.56 -24.02 -6.75
N SER A 19 -54.85 -24.40 -7.81
CA SER A 19 -54.04 -25.62 -7.87
C SER A 19 -52.78 -25.58 -7.01
N LEU A 20 -52.39 -24.41 -6.48
CA LEU A 20 -51.20 -24.28 -5.65
C LEU A 20 -51.45 -24.81 -4.22
N PRO A 21 -50.52 -25.59 -3.64
CA PRO A 21 -50.60 -26.00 -2.25
C PRO A 21 -50.70 -24.80 -1.30
N PHE A 22 -51.46 -24.94 -0.21
CA PHE A 22 -51.60 -23.89 0.80
C PHE A 22 -50.24 -23.37 1.30
N SER A 23 -49.26 -24.29 1.45
CA SER A 23 -47.89 -23.99 1.84
C SER A 23 -47.18 -23.01 0.91
N ILE A 24 -47.47 -23.04 -0.40
CA ILE A 24 -46.93 -22.11 -1.40
C ILE A 24 -47.72 -20.81 -1.38
N ARG A 25 -49.06 -20.88 -1.30
CA ARG A 25 -49.95 -19.71 -1.32
C ARG A 25 -49.67 -18.72 -0.20
N TRP A 26 -49.55 -19.18 1.06
CA TRP A 26 -49.27 -18.25 2.16
C TRP A 26 -47.87 -17.62 2.05
N ARG A 27 -46.88 -18.37 1.55
CA ARG A 27 -45.51 -17.85 1.35
C ARG A 27 -45.49 -16.77 0.27
N LEU A 28 -46.26 -16.93 -0.81
CA LEU A 28 -46.41 -15.90 -1.84
C LEU A 28 -47.04 -14.61 -1.27
N ILE A 29 -48.05 -14.73 -0.41
CA ILE A 29 -48.64 -13.58 0.30
C ILE A 29 -47.58 -12.90 1.18
N ALA A 30 -46.81 -13.67 1.95
CA ALA A 30 -45.73 -13.15 2.79
C ALA A 30 -44.57 -12.54 1.98
N LEU A 31 -44.32 -13.03 0.77
CA LEU A 31 -43.28 -12.53 -0.14
C LEU A 31 -43.68 -11.20 -0.81
N GLN A 32 -44.97 -10.91 -0.93
CA GLN A 32 -45.47 -9.76 -1.69
C GLN A 32 -44.91 -8.40 -1.24
N PRO A 33 -44.86 -8.04 0.05
CA PRO A 33 -44.28 -6.77 0.47
C PRO A 33 -42.80 -6.65 0.11
N ILE A 34 -42.07 -7.77 0.19
CA ILE A 34 -40.65 -7.84 -0.19
C ILE A 34 -40.51 -7.60 -1.69
N VAL A 35 -41.30 -8.27 -2.52
CA VAL A 35 -41.30 -8.09 -3.99
C VAL A 35 -41.67 -6.67 -4.39
N LEU A 36 -42.68 -6.07 -3.74
CA LEU A 36 -43.06 -4.68 -4.00
C LEU A 36 -41.91 -3.72 -3.68
N LEU A 37 -41.23 -3.92 -2.54
CA LEU A 37 -40.09 -3.11 -2.12
C LEU A 37 -38.88 -3.28 -3.07
N THR A 38 -38.49 -4.52 -3.36
CA THR A 38 -37.32 -4.81 -4.20
C THR A 38 -37.54 -4.32 -5.64
N ASN A 39 -38.73 -4.56 -6.20
CA ASN A 39 -39.09 -4.05 -7.52
C ASN A 39 -39.13 -2.52 -7.56
N SER A 40 -39.59 -1.86 -6.48
CA SER A 40 -39.62 -0.39 -6.40
C SER A 40 -38.22 0.20 -6.41
N ILE A 41 -37.29 -0.39 -5.67
CA ILE A 41 -35.89 0.04 -5.63
C ILE A 41 -35.22 -0.15 -7.00
N GLN A 42 -35.39 -1.32 -7.61
CA GLN A 42 -34.81 -1.63 -8.92
C GLN A 42 -35.37 -0.71 -10.02
N PHE A 43 -36.68 -0.50 -10.02
CA PHE A 43 -37.34 0.38 -10.98
C PHE A 43 -36.95 1.85 -10.79
N ALA A 44 -36.94 2.36 -9.56
CA ALA A 44 -36.53 3.74 -9.27
C ALA A 44 -35.08 3.99 -9.71
N ARG A 45 -34.16 3.05 -9.41
CA ARG A 45 -32.77 3.13 -9.88
C ARG A 45 -32.67 3.20 -11.39
N SER A 46 -33.47 2.42 -12.11
CA SER A 46 -33.52 2.46 -13.58
C SER A 46 -33.98 3.82 -14.11
N ILE A 47 -34.97 4.47 -13.49
CA ILE A 47 -35.46 5.80 -13.95
C ILE A 47 -34.37 6.86 -13.87
N PHE A 48 -33.55 6.83 -12.82
CA PHE A 48 -32.48 7.83 -12.62
C PHE A 48 -31.22 7.56 -13.44
N SER A 49 -31.15 6.43 -14.17
CA SER A 49 -29.97 6.05 -14.95
C SER A 49 -30.26 5.87 -16.46
N SER A 50 -31.50 6.08 -16.93
CA SER A 50 -31.99 5.62 -18.24
C SER A 50 -31.95 6.66 -19.36
N ASP A 51 -30.86 7.42 -19.54
CA ASP A 51 -30.78 8.38 -20.66
C ASP A 51 -30.71 7.68 -22.04
N HIS A 52 -30.45 6.36 -22.09
CA HIS A 52 -30.24 5.59 -23.33
C HIS A 52 -30.88 4.19 -23.31
N ALA A 53 -32.06 4.03 -22.70
CA ALA A 53 -32.76 2.74 -22.61
C ALA A 53 -34.18 2.79 -23.20
N THR A 54 -34.56 1.78 -24.00
CA THR A 54 -35.91 1.63 -24.56
C THR A 54 -36.57 0.35 -24.09
N THR A 55 -37.90 0.35 -23.91
CA THR A 55 -38.68 -0.84 -23.52
C THR A 55 -39.35 -1.45 -24.74
N ILE A 56 -39.21 -2.76 -24.92
CA ILE A 56 -39.87 -3.53 -25.99
C ILE A 56 -40.63 -4.73 -25.41
N TRP A 57 -41.52 -5.30 -26.22
CA TRP A 57 -42.24 -6.54 -25.94
C TRP A 57 -41.91 -7.56 -27.03
N ILE A 58 -41.33 -8.69 -26.63
CA ILE A 58 -40.88 -9.75 -27.55
C ILE A 58 -41.93 -10.86 -27.55
N PRO A 59 -42.56 -11.19 -28.70
CA PRO A 59 -43.52 -12.28 -28.80
C PRO A 59 -42.83 -13.63 -28.61
N LEU A 60 -43.48 -14.54 -27.88
CA LEU A 60 -42.99 -15.90 -27.67
C LEU A 60 -43.55 -16.83 -28.75
N LYS A 61 -42.67 -17.48 -29.49
CA LYS A 61 -43.01 -18.39 -30.60
C LYS A 61 -43.63 -19.69 -30.11
N ARG A 62 -43.12 -20.26 -29.01
CA ARG A 62 -43.61 -21.50 -28.38
C ARG A 62 -44.81 -21.26 -27.47
N ALA A 63 -45.17 -20.00 -27.21
CA ALA A 63 -46.36 -19.63 -26.47
C ALA A 63 -47.16 -18.53 -27.19
N PRO A 64 -47.90 -18.89 -28.26
CA PRO A 64 -48.72 -17.95 -29.00
C PRO A 64 -49.64 -17.12 -28.08
N GLY A 65 -49.68 -15.80 -28.32
CA GLY A 65 -50.44 -14.86 -27.49
C GLY A 65 -49.71 -14.36 -26.24
N TYR A 66 -48.52 -14.88 -25.92
CA TYR A 66 -47.66 -14.34 -24.89
C TYR A 66 -46.54 -13.47 -25.48
N SER A 67 -46.16 -12.44 -24.72
CA SER A 67 -44.98 -11.62 -24.98
C SER A 67 -44.27 -11.30 -23.68
N VAL A 68 -42.94 -11.29 -23.70
CA VAL A 68 -42.11 -10.90 -22.55
C VAL A 68 -41.56 -9.50 -22.73
N ARG A 69 -41.43 -8.79 -21.61
CA ARG A 69 -40.86 -7.44 -21.61
C ARG A 69 -39.34 -7.51 -21.62
N ALA A 70 -38.71 -6.68 -22.45
CA ALA A 70 -37.27 -6.48 -22.43
C ALA A 70 -36.90 -4.99 -22.43
N ILE A 71 -35.73 -4.67 -21.89
CA ILE A 71 -35.12 -3.34 -21.88
C ILE A 71 -33.88 -3.37 -22.75
N VAL A 72 -33.81 -2.49 -23.72
CA VAL A 72 -32.70 -2.35 -24.65
C VAL A 72 -31.86 -1.15 -24.22
N TYR A 73 -30.58 -1.38 -23.94
CA TYR A 73 -29.62 -0.35 -23.58
C TYR A 73 -28.69 -0.08 -24.77
N HIS A 74 -28.58 1.18 -25.14
CA HIS A 74 -27.74 1.64 -26.24
C HIS A 74 -26.40 2.19 -25.72
N PRO A 75 -25.32 2.05 -26.49
CA PRO A 75 -24.06 2.72 -26.17
C PRO A 75 -24.24 4.26 -26.15
N PRO A 76 -23.55 4.99 -25.25
CA PRO A 76 -23.65 6.45 -25.17
C PRO A 76 -23.14 7.14 -26.45
N PRO A 77 -23.66 8.33 -26.83
CA PRO A 77 -23.28 9.05 -28.06
C PRO A 77 -21.79 9.38 -28.21
N LYS A 78 -21.05 9.44 -27.10
CA LYS A 78 -19.59 9.72 -27.08
C LYS A 78 -18.75 8.52 -27.51
N ILE A 79 -19.34 7.33 -27.61
CA ILE A 79 -18.68 6.10 -27.97
C ILE A 79 -19.22 5.69 -29.34
N SER A 80 -18.38 5.77 -30.36
CA SER A 80 -18.75 5.28 -31.69
C SER A 80 -19.04 3.79 -31.58
N PRO A 81 -20.23 3.31 -32.00
CA PRO A 81 -20.54 1.88 -31.97
C PRO A 81 -19.52 1.12 -32.83
N LEU A 82 -19.02 -0.01 -32.31
CA LEU A 82 -18.17 -0.91 -33.06
C LEU A 82 -18.90 -1.36 -34.33
N LYS A 83 -18.19 -1.52 -35.44
CA LYS A 83 -18.74 -2.10 -36.67
C LYS A 83 -17.97 -3.38 -37.01
N PRO A 84 -18.61 -4.55 -37.02
CA PRO A 84 -20.03 -4.81 -36.68
C PRO A 84 -20.33 -4.62 -35.17
N THR A 85 -21.55 -4.18 -34.84
CA THR A 85 -21.96 -3.89 -33.44
C THR A 85 -22.33 -5.19 -32.71
N PRO A 86 -21.72 -5.53 -31.56
CA PRO A 86 -22.05 -6.75 -30.84
C PRO A 86 -23.46 -6.74 -30.22
N LEU A 87 -24.02 -7.93 -30.01
CA LEU A 87 -25.29 -8.14 -29.33
C LEU A 87 -25.06 -8.85 -27.99
N HIS A 88 -25.68 -8.36 -26.92
CA HIS A 88 -25.60 -8.96 -25.59
C HIS A 88 -26.99 -9.19 -24.99
N LEU A 89 -27.30 -10.42 -24.58
CA LEU A 89 -28.55 -10.76 -23.88
C LEU A 89 -28.30 -10.98 -22.38
N ASN A 90 -28.90 -10.14 -21.54
CA ASN A 90 -28.90 -10.32 -20.09
C ASN A 90 -30.23 -10.93 -19.62
N ILE A 91 -30.15 -11.92 -18.73
CA ILE A 91 -31.31 -12.56 -18.10
C ILE A 91 -31.26 -12.31 -16.59
N HIS A 92 -32.32 -11.70 -16.04
CA HIS A 92 -32.37 -11.35 -14.63
C HIS A 92 -32.55 -12.59 -13.72
N GLY A 93 -32.12 -12.45 -12.45
CA GLY A 93 -32.36 -13.44 -11.41
C GLY A 93 -33.71 -13.27 -10.70
N GLY A 94 -33.94 -14.06 -9.66
CA GLY A 94 -35.19 -14.03 -8.88
C GLY A 94 -35.78 -15.41 -8.59
N GLY A 95 -34.94 -16.45 -8.57
CA GLY A 95 -35.36 -17.81 -8.19
C GLY A 95 -36.45 -18.40 -9.08
N PHE A 96 -36.56 -17.95 -10.34
CA PHE A 96 -37.63 -18.30 -11.28
C PHE A 96 -39.05 -17.88 -10.85
N ILE A 97 -39.22 -17.23 -9.69
CA ILE A 97 -40.52 -16.83 -9.13
C ILE A 97 -40.80 -15.33 -9.25
N GLY A 98 -39.88 -14.56 -9.85
CA GLY A 98 -40.06 -13.14 -10.09
C GLY A 98 -38.77 -12.44 -10.51
N GLY A 99 -38.76 -11.12 -10.32
CA GLY A 99 -37.66 -10.24 -10.73
C GLY A 99 -38.09 -9.28 -11.85
N LEU A 100 -37.16 -8.43 -12.28
CA LEU A 100 -37.38 -7.43 -13.31
C LEU A 100 -36.20 -7.38 -14.29
N PRO A 101 -36.44 -7.07 -15.58
CA PRO A 101 -35.37 -6.82 -16.53
C PRO A 101 -34.53 -5.58 -16.14
N GLU A 102 -35.09 -4.65 -15.35
CA GLU A 102 -34.36 -3.54 -14.74
C GLU A 102 -33.45 -3.93 -13.57
N GLY A 103 -33.56 -5.16 -13.05
CA GLY A 103 -32.81 -5.61 -11.87
C GLY A 103 -31.29 -5.48 -12.00
N ASN A 104 -30.79 -5.57 -13.24
CA ASN A 104 -29.38 -5.49 -13.58
C ASN A 104 -29.03 -4.22 -14.38
N ALA A 105 -29.84 -3.15 -14.30
CA ALA A 105 -29.69 -1.96 -15.16
C ALA A 105 -28.28 -1.35 -15.17
N LEU A 106 -27.63 -1.23 -14.00
CA LEU A 106 -26.26 -0.69 -13.91
C LEU A 106 -25.24 -1.57 -14.65
N PHE A 107 -25.38 -2.89 -14.53
CA PHE A 107 -24.53 -3.85 -15.25
C PHE A 107 -24.76 -3.72 -16.76
N CYS A 108 -26.02 -3.78 -17.20
CA CYS A 108 -26.36 -3.67 -18.63
C CYS A 108 -25.89 -2.35 -19.25
N GLN A 109 -26.03 -1.23 -18.53
CA GLN A 109 -25.53 0.07 -18.96
C GLN A 109 -24.01 0.10 -19.06
N LYS A 110 -23.32 -0.47 -18.06
CA LYS A 110 -21.86 -0.55 -18.07
C LYS A 110 -21.35 -1.39 -19.24
N ILE A 111 -21.98 -2.55 -19.51
CA ILE A 111 -21.64 -3.36 -20.69
C ILE A 111 -21.88 -2.57 -21.97
N ALA A 112 -23.03 -1.93 -22.14
CA ALA A 112 -23.32 -1.14 -23.35
C ALA A 112 -22.31 0.00 -23.53
N ALA A 113 -21.94 0.70 -22.44
CA ALA A 113 -20.98 1.79 -22.48
C ALA A 113 -19.55 1.31 -22.76
N GLU A 114 -19.07 0.26 -22.08
CA GLU A 114 -17.66 -0.15 -22.18
C GLU A 114 -17.37 -1.02 -23.41
N THR A 115 -18.35 -1.75 -23.93
CA THR A 115 -18.16 -2.68 -25.06
C THR A 115 -18.70 -2.16 -26.38
N GLY A 116 -19.53 -1.11 -26.35
CA GLY A 116 -20.26 -0.64 -27.54
C GLY A 116 -21.38 -1.57 -28.02
N ALA A 117 -21.70 -2.62 -27.26
CA ALA A 117 -22.75 -3.59 -27.62
C ALA A 117 -24.16 -3.04 -27.40
N ILE A 118 -25.12 -3.57 -28.18
CA ILE A 118 -26.55 -3.44 -27.85
C ILE A 118 -26.88 -4.48 -26.80
N VAL A 119 -27.32 -4.03 -25.62
CA VAL A 119 -27.64 -4.91 -24.50
C VAL A 119 -29.15 -5.04 -24.34
N VAL A 120 -29.68 -6.25 -24.43
CA VAL A 120 -31.10 -6.54 -24.19
C VAL A 120 -31.25 -7.30 -22.89
N SER A 121 -31.91 -6.71 -21.90
CA SER A 121 -32.26 -7.37 -20.64
C SER A 121 -33.71 -7.85 -20.69
N THR A 122 -33.94 -9.16 -20.63
CA THR A 122 -35.28 -9.75 -20.84
C THR A 122 -35.91 -10.33 -19.58
N SER A 123 -37.24 -10.45 -19.61
CA SER A 123 -38.05 -11.19 -18.64
C SER A 123 -38.42 -12.58 -19.17
N HIS A 124 -39.00 -13.42 -18.30
CA HIS A 124 -39.57 -14.73 -18.62
C HIS A 124 -40.81 -14.98 -17.76
N ARG A 125 -41.62 -15.98 -18.08
CA ARG A 125 -42.76 -16.40 -17.24
C ARG A 125 -42.26 -17.11 -15.98
N TYR A 126 -42.94 -16.87 -14.87
CA TYR A 126 -42.47 -17.26 -13.53
C TYR A 126 -43.25 -18.42 -12.93
N ALA A 127 -42.56 -19.22 -12.12
CA ALA A 127 -43.16 -20.11 -11.15
C ALA A 127 -43.87 -19.34 -10.04
N PRO A 128 -44.84 -19.96 -9.33
CA PRO A 128 -45.23 -21.37 -9.41
C PRO A 128 -46.28 -21.69 -10.48
N ARG A 129 -46.81 -20.69 -11.20
CA ARG A 129 -47.77 -20.88 -12.28
C ARG A 129 -47.16 -21.60 -13.50
N HIS A 130 -45.91 -21.25 -13.79
CA HIS A 130 -45.16 -21.77 -14.92
C HIS A 130 -43.90 -22.45 -14.41
N THR A 131 -43.95 -23.79 -14.30
CA THR A 131 -42.81 -24.64 -13.90
C THR A 131 -41.91 -24.91 -15.11
N PHE A 132 -40.82 -25.66 -14.90
CA PHE A 132 -40.00 -26.16 -16.00
C PHE A 132 -40.86 -26.93 -17.04
N PRO A 133 -40.65 -26.75 -18.36
CA PRO A 133 -39.58 -26.01 -19.03
C PRO A 133 -39.91 -24.56 -19.38
N THR A 134 -40.99 -23.96 -18.87
CA THR A 134 -41.54 -22.70 -19.42
C THR A 134 -40.51 -21.57 -19.57
N ALA A 135 -39.73 -21.28 -18.52
CA ALA A 135 -38.71 -20.22 -18.61
C ALA A 135 -37.57 -20.59 -19.57
N HIS A 136 -37.27 -21.90 -19.70
CA HIS A 136 -36.28 -22.44 -20.64
C HIS A 136 -36.80 -22.51 -22.09
N GLU A 137 -38.10 -22.32 -22.32
CA GLU A 137 -38.67 -22.12 -23.65
C GLU A 137 -38.79 -20.64 -24.01
N ASP A 138 -39.05 -19.78 -23.02
CA ASP A 138 -39.20 -18.33 -23.18
C ASP A 138 -37.89 -17.64 -23.59
N VAL A 139 -36.78 -17.95 -22.89
CA VAL A 139 -35.52 -17.24 -23.15
C VAL A 139 -34.87 -17.63 -24.48
N PRO A 140 -34.99 -18.87 -25.00
CA PRO A 140 -34.54 -19.16 -26.36
C PRO A 140 -35.46 -18.55 -27.43
N ASP A 141 -36.77 -18.42 -27.18
CA ASP A 141 -37.66 -17.64 -28.06
C ASP A 141 -37.21 -16.18 -28.17
N VAL A 142 -36.82 -15.57 -27.04
CA VAL A 142 -36.22 -14.24 -27.03
C VAL A 142 -34.93 -14.21 -27.85
N ALA A 143 -34.04 -15.19 -27.64
CA ALA A 143 -32.78 -15.26 -28.37
C ALA A 143 -32.98 -15.43 -29.89
N GLU A 144 -33.89 -16.31 -30.32
CA GLU A 144 -34.28 -16.48 -31.74
C GLU A 144 -34.89 -15.20 -32.33
N TRP A 145 -35.73 -14.52 -31.56
CA TRP A 145 -36.31 -13.25 -32.01
C TRP A 145 -35.21 -12.20 -32.21
N LEU A 146 -34.24 -12.14 -31.29
CA LEU A 146 -33.11 -11.22 -31.38
C LEU A 146 -32.22 -11.55 -32.58
N THR A 147 -31.88 -12.82 -32.83
CA THR A 147 -31.05 -13.19 -33.99
C THR A 147 -31.70 -12.86 -35.34
N THR A 148 -33.02 -12.72 -35.37
CA THR A 148 -33.78 -12.35 -36.58
C THR A 148 -33.96 -10.84 -36.72
N ASN A 149 -33.94 -10.07 -35.62
CA ASN A 149 -34.37 -8.66 -35.62
C ASN A 149 -33.29 -7.64 -35.23
N SER A 150 -32.19 -8.05 -34.57
CA SER A 150 -31.22 -7.11 -33.98
C SER A 150 -30.51 -6.23 -35.00
N GLU A 151 -30.18 -6.78 -36.17
CA GLU A 151 -29.50 -6.05 -37.25
C GLU A 151 -30.40 -4.95 -37.80
N ARG A 152 -31.66 -5.29 -38.13
CA ARG A 152 -32.65 -4.34 -38.65
C ARG A 152 -33.03 -3.25 -37.63
N LEU A 153 -33.15 -3.62 -36.35
CA LEU A 153 -33.63 -2.70 -35.32
C LEU A 153 -32.53 -1.79 -34.77
N TRP A 154 -31.31 -2.30 -34.62
CA TRP A 154 -30.24 -1.62 -33.89
C TRP A 154 -28.87 -1.67 -34.56
N GLY A 155 -28.75 -2.26 -35.76
CA GLY A 155 -27.47 -2.47 -36.43
C GLY A 155 -26.55 -3.47 -35.73
N ALA A 156 -27.09 -4.27 -34.80
CA ALA A 156 -26.33 -5.25 -34.04
C ALA A 156 -26.24 -6.58 -34.79
N ASP A 157 -25.01 -7.05 -34.99
CA ASP A 157 -24.68 -8.30 -35.67
C ASP A 157 -24.95 -9.49 -34.74
N PRO A 158 -25.95 -10.33 -35.05
CA PRO A 158 -26.31 -11.47 -34.21
C PRO A 158 -25.28 -12.62 -34.27
N THR A 159 -24.26 -12.55 -35.13
CA THR A 159 -23.14 -13.50 -35.11
C THR A 159 -22.10 -13.18 -34.02
N LEU A 160 -22.12 -11.94 -33.48
CA LEU A 160 -21.33 -11.49 -32.34
C LEU A 160 -22.16 -11.50 -31.05
N PHE A 161 -22.80 -12.64 -30.77
CA PHE A 161 -23.75 -12.78 -29.67
C PHE A 161 -23.04 -13.22 -28.37
N SER A 162 -23.21 -12.45 -27.30
CA SER A 162 -22.80 -12.79 -25.94
C SER A 162 -24.00 -12.76 -24.99
N ILE A 163 -23.86 -13.40 -23.82
CA ILE A 163 -24.93 -13.49 -22.84
C ILE A 163 -24.44 -13.21 -21.41
N SER A 164 -25.34 -12.81 -20.54
CA SER A 164 -25.13 -12.79 -19.10
C SER A 164 -26.36 -13.25 -18.33
N GLY A 165 -26.16 -13.71 -17.11
CA GLY A 165 -27.27 -14.06 -16.25
C GLY A 165 -26.92 -14.07 -14.77
N PHE A 166 -27.91 -13.77 -13.93
CA PHE A 166 -27.75 -13.69 -12.48
C PHE A 166 -28.63 -14.72 -11.78
N SER A 167 -28.06 -15.54 -10.89
CA SER A 167 -28.76 -16.64 -10.22
C SER A 167 -29.53 -17.49 -11.23
N ALA A 168 -30.85 -17.68 -11.06
CA ALA A 168 -31.74 -18.33 -12.04
C ALA A 168 -31.55 -17.86 -13.49
N GLY A 169 -31.24 -16.57 -13.71
CA GLY A 169 -30.94 -16.04 -15.03
C GLY A 169 -29.65 -16.58 -15.64
N GLY A 170 -28.65 -16.94 -14.82
CA GLY A 170 -27.42 -17.60 -15.27
C GLY A 170 -27.65 -19.04 -15.72
N ASN A 171 -28.53 -19.76 -15.05
CA ASN A 171 -29.01 -21.08 -15.49
C ASN A 171 -29.72 -20.97 -16.86
N LEU A 172 -30.65 -20.03 -16.98
CA LEU A 172 -31.35 -19.74 -18.25
C LEU A 172 -30.40 -19.30 -19.37
N ALA A 173 -29.36 -18.52 -19.05
CA ALA A 173 -28.34 -18.11 -20.02
C ALA A 173 -27.58 -19.33 -20.57
N LEU A 174 -27.16 -20.25 -19.71
CA LEU A 174 -26.56 -21.52 -20.14
C LEU A 174 -27.52 -22.33 -21.03
N GLY A 175 -28.82 -22.33 -20.73
CA GLY A 175 -29.85 -22.93 -21.59
C GLY A 175 -29.93 -22.29 -22.99
N VAL A 176 -29.85 -20.96 -23.09
CA VAL A 176 -29.79 -20.25 -24.38
C VAL A 176 -28.54 -20.64 -25.16
N ALA A 177 -27.39 -20.74 -24.49
CA ALA A 177 -26.16 -21.14 -25.15
C ALA A 177 -26.24 -22.57 -25.71
N GLN A 178 -26.78 -23.51 -24.94
CA GLN A 178 -27.03 -24.88 -25.38
C GLN A 178 -27.96 -24.90 -26.61
N TRP A 179 -29.04 -24.10 -26.57
CA TRP A 179 -30.01 -24.00 -27.65
C TRP A 179 -29.40 -23.50 -28.97
N LEU A 180 -28.55 -22.46 -28.89
CA LEU A 180 -27.94 -21.85 -30.07
C LEU A 180 -26.64 -22.51 -30.52
N SER A 181 -26.12 -23.49 -29.78
CA SER A 181 -24.79 -24.09 -29.96
C SER A 181 -24.50 -24.60 -31.39
N LEU A 182 -25.50 -25.20 -32.04
CA LEU A 182 -25.39 -25.74 -33.40
C LEU A 182 -25.78 -24.75 -34.51
N SER A 183 -26.14 -23.52 -34.15
CA SER A 183 -26.52 -22.48 -35.10
C SER A 183 -25.33 -21.57 -35.45
N LYS A 184 -25.43 -20.82 -36.56
CA LYS A 184 -24.45 -19.77 -36.89
C LYS A 184 -24.40 -18.63 -35.85
N PHE A 185 -25.39 -18.57 -34.96
CA PHE A 185 -25.51 -17.59 -33.87
C PHE A 185 -25.08 -18.15 -32.51
N ALA A 186 -24.27 -19.21 -32.51
CA ALA A 186 -23.71 -19.78 -31.29
C ALA A 186 -23.04 -18.70 -30.41
N VAL A 187 -23.38 -18.71 -29.13
CA VAL A 187 -22.95 -17.72 -28.14
C VAL A 187 -21.42 -17.74 -28.00
N LYS A 188 -20.81 -16.56 -28.16
CA LYS A 188 -19.35 -16.39 -28.14
C LYS A 188 -18.78 -16.28 -26.72
N ALA A 189 -19.53 -15.68 -25.80
CA ALA A 189 -19.12 -15.49 -24.43
C ALA A 189 -20.32 -15.45 -23.46
N ALA A 190 -20.12 -15.94 -22.24
CA ALA A 190 -21.09 -15.87 -21.15
C ALA A 190 -20.47 -15.32 -19.86
N VAL A 191 -21.21 -14.43 -19.18
CA VAL A 191 -20.88 -13.94 -17.83
C VAL A 191 -21.98 -14.37 -16.85
N LEU A 192 -21.64 -15.22 -15.90
CA LEU A 192 -22.59 -15.99 -15.11
C LEU A 192 -22.41 -15.67 -13.62
N PHE A 193 -23.34 -14.94 -13.03
CA PHE A 193 -23.31 -14.60 -11.61
C PHE A 193 -24.07 -15.65 -10.81
N TYR A 194 -23.35 -16.44 -10.01
CA TYR A 194 -23.85 -17.47 -9.10
C TYR A 194 -25.00 -18.34 -9.67
N PRO A 195 -24.88 -18.92 -10.90
CA PRO A 195 -25.93 -19.74 -11.47
C PRO A 195 -26.20 -21.02 -10.67
N PRO A 196 -27.47 -21.41 -10.45
CA PRO A 196 -27.80 -22.77 -10.05
C PRO A 196 -27.57 -23.70 -11.26
N VAL A 197 -26.64 -24.62 -11.17
CA VAL A 197 -26.25 -25.51 -12.29
C VAL A 197 -26.70 -26.95 -12.05
N ASP A 198 -27.08 -27.29 -10.83
CA ASP A 198 -27.62 -28.56 -10.37
C ASP A 198 -28.89 -28.36 -9.54
N LEU A 199 -30.03 -28.44 -10.23
CA LEU A 199 -31.37 -28.42 -9.62
C LEU A 199 -31.88 -29.82 -9.19
N ARG A 200 -31.04 -30.87 -9.25
CA ARG A 200 -31.42 -32.24 -8.82
C ARG A 200 -31.51 -32.37 -7.31
N LEU A 201 -30.93 -31.43 -6.56
CA LEU A 201 -31.11 -31.32 -5.12
C LEU A 201 -32.00 -30.11 -4.79
N PRO A 202 -33.00 -30.26 -3.92
CA PRO A 202 -33.75 -29.12 -3.43
C PRO A 202 -32.85 -28.19 -2.59
N PRO A 203 -33.17 -26.89 -2.49
CA PRO A 203 -32.32 -25.90 -1.82
C PRO A 203 -31.90 -26.24 -0.38
N TRP A 204 -32.76 -26.94 0.39
CA TRP A 204 -32.47 -27.30 1.78
C TRP A 204 -31.54 -28.51 1.94
N GLU A 205 -31.33 -29.29 0.88
CA GLU A 205 -30.41 -30.44 0.85
C GLU A 205 -29.04 -30.10 0.25
N LYS A 206 -28.88 -28.88 -0.29
CA LYS A 206 -27.61 -28.45 -0.88
C LYS A 206 -26.51 -28.33 0.19
N PRO A 207 -25.27 -28.76 -0.11
CA PRO A 207 -24.14 -28.63 0.81
C PRO A 207 -23.92 -27.16 1.21
N LYS A 208 -23.83 -26.91 2.52
CA LYS A 208 -23.58 -25.57 3.06
C LYS A 208 -22.08 -25.32 3.19
N PRO A 209 -21.55 -24.19 2.70
CA PRO A 209 -20.14 -23.86 2.87
C PRO A 209 -19.77 -23.62 4.33
N ALA A 210 -18.47 -23.73 4.66
CA ALA A 210 -17.96 -23.58 6.03
C ALA A 210 -18.34 -22.25 6.73
N ARG A 211 -18.60 -21.20 5.94
CA ARG A 211 -18.98 -19.86 6.40
C ARG A 211 -20.49 -19.59 6.36
N PHE A 212 -21.32 -20.60 6.06
CA PHE A 212 -22.77 -20.44 6.00
C PHE A 212 -23.35 -20.08 7.38
N PRO A 213 -24.26 -19.09 7.49
CA PRO A 213 -24.86 -18.70 8.77
C PRO A 213 -25.51 -19.87 9.51
N LYS A 214 -25.33 -19.94 10.84
CA LYS A 214 -26.00 -20.96 11.69
C LYS A 214 -27.53 -20.83 11.67
N THR A 215 -28.04 -19.63 11.43
CA THR A 215 -29.47 -19.36 11.24
C THR A 215 -29.66 -18.68 9.90
N ASP A 216 -30.53 -19.25 9.06
CA ASP A 216 -30.90 -18.66 7.78
C ASP A 216 -32.26 -17.95 7.93
N PRO A 217 -32.28 -16.60 7.97
CA PRO A 217 -33.53 -15.84 8.11
C PRO A 217 -34.44 -15.99 6.88
N LEU A 218 -33.93 -16.53 5.76
CA LEU A 218 -34.67 -16.76 4.52
C LEU A 218 -35.09 -18.24 4.35
N ALA A 219 -34.84 -19.10 5.33
CA ALA A 219 -35.18 -20.53 5.26
C ALA A 219 -36.66 -20.78 4.90
N TRP A 220 -37.57 -19.90 5.34
CA TRP A 220 -39.00 -20.00 5.04
C TRP A 220 -39.34 -19.77 3.56
N VAL A 221 -38.48 -19.09 2.79
CA VAL A 221 -38.63 -18.80 1.35
C VAL A 221 -38.09 -19.94 0.48
N LEU A 222 -37.21 -20.80 0.99
CA LEU A 222 -36.58 -21.87 0.22
C LEU A 222 -37.58 -22.77 -0.55
N PRO A 223 -38.75 -23.15 0.02
CA PRO A 223 -39.77 -23.89 -0.74
C PRO A 223 -40.35 -23.12 -1.94
N LEU A 224 -40.39 -21.78 -1.90
CA LEU A 224 -40.76 -20.99 -3.07
C LEU A 224 -39.65 -20.97 -4.11
N MET A 225 -38.39 -20.89 -3.70
CA MET A 225 -37.24 -20.98 -4.62
C MET A 225 -37.18 -22.33 -5.33
N ASP A 226 -37.80 -23.35 -4.73
CA ASP A 226 -37.95 -24.67 -5.32
C ASP A 226 -39.18 -24.83 -6.22
N ALA A 227 -40.10 -23.85 -6.27
CA ALA A 227 -41.39 -24.04 -6.92
C ALA A 227 -41.32 -24.17 -8.45
N TYR A 228 -40.23 -23.72 -9.07
CA TYR A 228 -39.98 -23.94 -10.50
C TYR A 228 -39.47 -25.34 -10.80
N ALA A 229 -38.55 -25.84 -9.96
CA ALA A 229 -37.84 -27.08 -10.21
C ALA A 229 -38.54 -28.30 -9.58
N GLY A 230 -39.02 -28.15 -8.34
CA GLY A 230 -39.56 -29.23 -7.50
C GLY A 230 -40.59 -30.12 -8.19
N PRO A 231 -41.66 -29.58 -8.80
CA PRO A 231 -42.70 -30.40 -9.43
C PRO A 231 -42.21 -31.26 -10.60
N GLU A 232 -41.15 -30.84 -11.28
CA GLU A 232 -40.68 -31.43 -12.55
C GLU A 232 -39.30 -32.11 -12.40
N ARG A 233 -38.67 -31.99 -11.23
CA ARG A 233 -37.30 -32.44 -10.94
C ARG A 233 -37.07 -33.91 -11.32
N GLU A 234 -37.93 -34.80 -10.85
CA GLU A 234 -37.73 -36.24 -11.07
C GLU A 234 -37.92 -36.62 -12.53
N LYS A 235 -38.93 -36.04 -13.18
CA LYS A 235 -39.24 -36.29 -14.59
C LYS A 235 -38.11 -35.85 -15.53
N TYR A 236 -37.42 -34.75 -15.20
CA TYR A 236 -36.38 -34.15 -16.03
C TYR A 236 -34.99 -34.22 -15.38
N ARG A 237 -34.75 -35.21 -14.52
CA ARG A 237 -33.53 -35.34 -13.72
C ARG A 237 -32.23 -35.38 -14.53
N GLU A 238 -32.28 -35.94 -15.73
CA GLU A 238 -31.14 -36.06 -16.66
C GLU A 238 -31.16 -34.99 -17.78
N ASN A 239 -32.04 -33.99 -17.68
CA ASN A 239 -32.16 -32.96 -18.71
C ASN A 239 -31.07 -31.88 -18.55
N MET A 240 -30.15 -31.78 -19.51
CA MET A 240 -29.03 -30.82 -19.49
C MET A 240 -29.43 -29.34 -19.56
N LEU A 241 -30.61 -29.01 -20.09
CA LEU A 241 -31.12 -27.64 -20.07
C LEU A 241 -31.53 -27.27 -18.65
N PHE A 242 -32.16 -28.21 -17.93
CA PHE A 242 -32.60 -28.04 -16.55
C PHE A 242 -31.43 -28.06 -15.56
N HIS A 243 -30.46 -28.93 -15.82
CA HIS A 243 -29.27 -29.15 -15.01
C HIS A 243 -28.01 -28.92 -15.88
N PRO A 244 -27.57 -27.66 -16.07
CA PRO A 244 -26.39 -27.34 -16.87
C PRO A 244 -25.12 -28.10 -16.47
N ILE A 245 -25.04 -28.57 -15.22
CA ILE A 245 -23.97 -29.46 -14.76
C ILE A 245 -23.88 -30.76 -15.56
N LEU A 246 -24.89 -31.15 -16.34
CA LEU A 246 -24.87 -32.34 -17.19
C LEU A 246 -24.48 -32.04 -18.65
N ALA A 247 -24.39 -30.76 -19.03
CA ALA A 247 -24.11 -30.38 -20.43
C ALA A 247 -22.66 -30.67 -20.82
N ASP A 248 -22.45 -31.16 -22.04
CA ASP A 248 -21.13 -31.25 -22.68
C ASP A 248 -20.61 -29.81 -22.95
N ILE A 249 -19.34 -29.54 -22.63
CA ILE A 249 -18.70 -28.23 -22.87
C ILE A 249 -18.84 -27.74 -24.33
N ARG A 250 -18.99 -28.64 -25.31
CA ARG A 250 -19.18 -28.31 -26.73
C ARG A 250 -20.52 -27.64 -27.01
N LEU A 251 -21.50 -27.81 -26.12
CA LEU A 251 -22.80 -27.15 -26.18
C LEU A 251 -22.80 -25.81 -25.42
N LEU A 252 -21.68 -25.45 -24.78
CA LEU A 252 -21.54 -24.23 -23.99
C LEU A 252 -20.66 -23.19 -24.70
N PRO A 253 -20.72 -21.91 -24.29
CA PRO A 253 -19.86 -20.87 -24.87
C PRO A 253 -18.38 -21.18 -24.61
N ARG A 254 -17.52 -20.84 -25.57
CA ARG A 254 -16.08 -21.09 -25.40
C ARG A 254 -15.43 -20.20 -24.34
N ARG A 255 -15.95 -19.00 -24.14
CA ARG A 255 -15.47 -18.04 -23.13
C ARG A 255 -16.53 -17.91 -22.04
N MET A 256 -16.23 -18.38 -20.83
CA MET A 256 -17.17 -18.31 -19.71
C MET A 256 -16.47 -17.72 -18.50
N LEU A 257 -17.12 -16.72 -17.90
CA LEU A 257 -16.73 -16.16 -16.61
C LEU A 257 -17.81 -16.49 -15.58
N PHE A 258 -17.46 -17.26 -14.56
CA PHE A 258 -18.31 -17.56 -13.41
C PHE A 258 -17.98 -16.62 -12.25
N VAL A 259 -18.99 -15.96 -11.68
CA VAL A 259 -18.84 -15.08 -10.52
C VAL A 259 -19.64 -15.69 -9.37
N THR A 260 -18.97 -16.47 -8.54
CA THR A 260 -19.55 -17.40 -7.55
C THR A 260 -19.55 -16.77 -6.15
N ALA A 261 -20.55 -17.02 -5.30
CA ALA A 261 -20.55 -16.55 -3.91
C ALA A 261 -20.07 -17.62 -2.91
N GLY A 262 -19.05 -17.31 -2.10
CA GLY A 262 -18.40 -18.29 -1.20
C GLY A 262 -19.17 -18.61 0.08
N ILE A 263 -20.23 -17.85 0.39
CA ILE A 263 -21.19 -18.13 1.46
C ILE A 263 -22.53 -18.66 0.95
N ASP A 264 -22.66 -18.97 -0.34
CA ASP A 264 -23.91 -19.40 -0.98
C ASP A 264 -24.08 -20.93 -0.96
N ILE A 265 -25.32 -21.41 -0.84
CA ILE A 265 -25.66 -22.84 -1.01
C ILE A 265 -25.35 -23.35 -2.43
N LEU A 266 -25.26 -22.43 -3.40
CA LEU A 266 -24.90 -22.74 -4.79
C LEU A 266 -23.38 -22.86 -5.01
N LEU A 267 -22.55 -22.67 -3.97
CA LEU A 267 -21.08 -22.72 -4.12
C LEU A 267 -20.61 -24.08 -4.62
N HIS A 268 -21.06 -25.15 -3.97
CA HIS A 268 -20.53 -26.49 -4.22
C HIS A 268 -20.76 -26.95 -5.67
N GLU A 269 -22.00 -26.85 -6.16
CA GLU A 269 -22.36 -27.24 -7.53
C GLU A 269 -21.61 -26.42 -8.59
N GLN A 270 -21.36 -25.13 -8.33
CA GLN A 270 -20.62 -24.27 -9.25
C GLN A 270 -19.14 -24.61 -9.27
N THR A 271 -18.52 -24.83 -8.10
CA THR A 271 -17.12 -25.24 -8.02
C THR A 271 -16.91 -26.58 -8.75
N VAL A 272 -17.80 -27.55 -8.53
CA VAL A 272 -17.73 -28.85 -9.22
C VAL A 272 -17.86 -28.67 -10.73
N PHE A 273 -18.84 -27.88 -11.18
CA PHE A 273 -19.08 -27.65 -12.60
C PHE A 273 -17.91 -26.92 -13.28
N VAL A 274 -17.40 -25.83 -12.68
CA VAL A 274 -16.28 -25.05 -13.22
C VAL A 274 -15.01 -25.90 -13.29
N SER A 275 -14.70 -26.66 -12.25
CA SER A 275 -13.53 -27.56 -12.27
C SER A 275 -13.62 -28.56 -13.41
N ARG A 276 -14.78 -29.20 -13.59
CA ARG A 276 -14.99 -30.12 -14.71
C ARG A 276 -14.80 -29.43 -16.06
N LEU A 277 -15.38 -28.24 -16.25
CA LEU A 277 -15.24 -27.49 -17.50
C LEU A 277 -13.79 -27.08 -17.78
N LYS A 278 -13.00 -26.73 -16.76
CA LYS A 278 -11.57 -26.43 -16.91
C LYS A 278 -10.79 -27.66 -17.34
N GLU A 279 -11.06 -28.82 -16.76
CA GLU A 279 -10.44 -30.08 -17.15
C GLU A 279 -10.79 -30.46 -18.60
N GLU A 280 -12.08 -30.45 -18.96
CA GLU A 280 -12.55 -30.71 -20.32
C GLU A 280 -11.96 -29.72 -21.33
N SER A 281 -11.86 -28.43 -20.97
CA SER A 281 -11.28 -27.40 -21.84
C SER A 281 -9.80 -27.65 -22.12
N THR A 282 -9.05 -28.15 -21.13
CA THR A 282 -7.62 -28.44 -21.27
C THR A 282 -7.38 -29.55 -22.28
N VAL A 283 -8.17 -30.62 -22.21
CA VAL A 283 -8.12 -31.75 -23.17
C VAL A 283 -8.46 -31.26 -24.58
N LEU A 284 -9.58 -30.56 -24.74
CA LEU A 284 -10.03 -30.11 -26.06
C LEU A 284 -9.12 -29.06 -26.69
N ASN A 285 -8.53 -28.16 -25.89
CA ASN A 285 -7.56 -27.17 -26.39
C ASN A 285 -6.27 -27.87 -26.84
N HIS A 286 -5.82 -28.91 -26.13
CA HIS A 286 -4.65 -29.70 -26.53
C HIS A 286 -4.87 -30.46 -27.84
N GLU A 287 -5.99 -31.20 -27.97
CA GLU A 287 -6.37 -31.90 -29.21
C GLU A 287 -6.47 -30.94 -30.40
N ARG A 288 -7.03 -29.75 -30.17
CA ARG A 288 -7.15 -28.70 -31.19
C ARG A 288 -5.79 -28.13 -31.60
N SER A 289 -4.88 -27.93 -30.65
CA SER A 289 -3.52 -27.48 -30.94
C SER A 289 -2.79 -28.48 -31.83
N LEU A 290 -2.92 -29.79 -31.55
CA LEU A 290 -2.35 -30.86 -32.38
C LEU A 290 -2.97 -30.88 -33.78
N ALA A 291 -4.29 -30.78 -33.89
CA ALA A 291 -4.98 -30.74 -35.18
C ALA A 291 -4.66 -29.47 -36.00
N SER A 292 -4.42 -28.33 -35.33
CA SER A 292 -3.95 -27.10 -35.99
C SER A 292 -2.52 -27.23 -36.49
N GLN A 293 -1.64 -27.91 -35.75
CA GLN A 293 -0.26 -28.19 -36.18
C GLN A 293 -0.20 -29.19 -37.35
N ALA A 294 -1.14 -30.14 -37.39
CA ALA A 294 -1.30 -31.09 -38.49
C ALA A 294 -2.02 -30.51 -39.72
N GLY A 295 -2.29 -29.19 -39.75
CA GLY A 295 -2.90 -28.50 -40.90
C GLY A 295 -4.36 -28.88 -41.19
N THR A 296 -5.02 -29.58 -40.28
CA THR A 296 -6.35 -30.20 -40.51
C THR A 296 -7.52 -29.27 -40.16
N ILE A 297 -7.28 -28.25 -39.34
CA ILE A 297 -8.26 -27.22 -38.96
C ILE A 297 -7.61 -25.83 -38.90
N GLY A 298 -8.39 -24.76 -39.15
CA GLY A 298 -7.92 -23.37 -38.99
C GLY A 298 -7.83 -22.93 -37.52
N GLN A 299 -7.04 -21.87 -37.26
CA GLN A 299 -6.93 -21.21 -35.94
C GLN A 299 -8.30 -20.67 -35.47
N GLY A 300 -9.09 -21.49 -34.77
CA GLY A 300 -10.32 -21.07 -34.09
C GLY A 300 -10.09 -20.88 -32.60
N SER A 301 -10.90 -20.04 -31.95
CA SER A 301 -10.72 -19.64 -30.55
C SER A 301 -10.75 -20.81 -29.56
N GLU A 302 -9.78 -20.86 -28.65
CA GLU A 302 -9.70 -21.80 -27.52
C GLU A 302 -10.85 -21.63 -26.52
N TYR A 303 -11.09 -22.66 -25.71
CA TYR A 303 -11.93 -22.56 -24.52
C TYR A 303 -11.18 -21.83 -23.41
N LEU A 304 -11.83 -20.85 -22.79
CA LEU A 304 -11.34 -20.09 -21.65
C LEU A 304 -12.42 -20.05 -20.57
N ILE A 305 -12.18 -20.79 -19.49
CA ILE A 305 -13.09 -20.90 -18.34
C ILE A 305 -12.45 -20.20 -17.15
N GLU A 306 -13.01 -19.07 -16.75
CA GLU A 306 -12.56 -18.26 -15.62
C GLU A 306 -13.62 -18.27 -14.52
N ASP A 307 -13.17 -18.20 -13.27
CA ASP A 307 -14.03 -18.07 -12.10
C ASP A 307 -13.49 -17.06 -11.10
N MET A 308 -14.40 -16.42 -10.38
CA MET A 308 -14.13 -15.44 -9.34
C MET A 308 -15.06 -15.67 -8.14
N PHE A 309 -14.55 -15.63 -6.92
CA PHE A 309 -15.35 -15.83 -5.70
C PHE A 309 -15.70 -14.50 -4.99
N PHE A 310 -16.98 -14.26 -4.67
CA PHE A 310 -17.52 -13.09 -3.97
C PHE A 310 -17.19 -13.04 -2.47
N ASP A 311 -16.44 -13.99 -1.94
CA ASP A 311 -15.75 -13.79 -0.65
C ASP A 311 -14.59 -12.79 -0.77
N GLN A 312 -14.18 -12.45 -2.01
CA GLN A 312 -13.06 -11.57 -2.35
C GLN A 312 -13.47 -10.23 -2.99
N LEU A 313 -14.78 -9.94 -3.13
CA LEU A 313 -15.28 -8.61 -3.50
C LEU A 313 -15.44 -7.71 -2.26
N HIS A 314 -14.37 -7.63 -1.47
CA HIS A 314 -14.02 -6.33 -0.92
C HIS A 314 -13.49 -5.52 -2.10
N GLY A 315 -14.29 -4.54 -2.54
CA GLY A 315 -13.76 -3.46 -3.38
C GLY A 315 -12.50 -2.89 -2.74
N PRO A 316 -11.65 -2.22 -3.52
CA PRO A 316 -10.36 -1.76 -3.04
C PRO A 316 -10.55 -0.96 -1.74
N GLU A 317 -9.79 -1.31 -0.70
CA GLU A 317 -9.98 -0.76 0.65
C GLU A 317 -8.95 0.35 0.91
N TYR A 318 -9.41 1.49 1.43
CA TYR A 318 -8.52 2.60 1.77
C TYR A 318 -7.95 2.37 3.18
N HIS A 319 -6.77 1.78 3.26
CA HIS A 319 -6.09 1.46 4.52
C HIS A 319 -5.33 2.67 5.04
N HIS A 320 -5.71 3.14 6.23
CA HIS A 320 -5.06 4.29 6.87
C HIS A 320 -3.75 3.87 7.55
N PHE A 321 -2.63 4.42 7.12
CA PHE A 321 -1.36 4.28 7.85
C PHE A 321 -1.28 5.24 9.05
N ILE A 322 -2.09 6.31 9.08
CA ILE A 322 -2.39 7.07 10.31
C ILE A 322 -3.86 6.84 10.71
N PRO A 323 -4.14 6.16 11.85
CA PRO A 323 -5.48 5.78 12.25
C PRO A 323 -6.45 6.95 12.35
N ARG A 324 -7.69 6.70 11.90
CA ARG A 324 -8.78 7.68 11.97
C ARG A 324 -9.03 8.22 13.39
N PHE A 325 -8.81 7.41 14.43
CA PHE A 325 -9.03 7.87 15.81
C PHE A 325 -8.02 8.95 16.25
N LEU A 326 -6.81 8.95 15.67
CA LEU A 326 -5.81 9.99 15.87
C LEU A 326 -6.14 11.22 15.02
N LEU A 327 -6.48 11.02 13.74
CA LEU A 327 -6.87 12.13 12.85
C LEU A 327 -8.09 12.91 13.38
N ARG A 328 -9.02 12.22 14.03
CA ARG A 328 -10.17 12.87 14.70
C ARG A 328 -9.75 13.85 15.81
N GLN A 329 -8.58 13.68 16.43
CA GLN A 329 -8.06 14.64 17.41
C GLN A 329 -7.63 15.97 16.76
N PHE A 330 -7.43 15.97 15.44
CA PHE A 330 -7.09 17.14 14.63
C PHE A 330 -8.30 17.70 13.85
N ALA A 331 -9.52 17.20 14.10
CA ALA A 331 -10.74 17.68 13.44
C ALA A 331 -10.84 19.20 13.55
N ALA A 332 -11.22 19.90 12.48
CA ALA A 332 -11.38 21.35 12.50
C ALA A 332 -12.46 21.78 13.51
N ASP A 333 -12.27 22.91 14.18
CA ASP A 333 -13.30 23.45 15.09
C ASP A 333 -14.56 23.84 14.31
N GLU A 334 -14.39 24.47 13.15
CA GLU A 334 -15.45 24.78 12.22
C GLU A 334 -15.65 23.63 11.21
N GLN A 335 -16.80 22.97 11.28
CA GLN A 335 -17.19 21.90 10.36
C GLN A 335 -18.05 22.47 9.23
N PRO A 336 -17.85 22.03 7.97
CA PRO A 336 -18.62 22.55 6.84
C PRO A 336 -20.11 22.23 7.00
N GLN A 337 -20.97 23.23 6.78
CA GLN A 337 -22.41 23.03 6.91
C GLN A 337 -22.93 21.99 5.91
N PRO A 338 -23.89 21.14 6.29
CA PRO A 338 -24.51 20.23 5.35
C PRO A 338 -25.17 21.05 4.23
N ARG A 339 -24.86 20.76 2.97
CA ARG A 339 -25.61 21.33 1.84
C ARG A 339 -27.10 21.04 2.05
N SER A 340 -27.88 22.06 2.43
CA SER A 340 -29.32 21.92 2.58
C SER A 340 -29.91 21.64 1.19
N ARG A 341 -30.30 20.39 0.93
CA ARG A 341 -31.26 20.12 -0.12
C ARG A 341 -32.60 20.63 0.39
N ARG A 342 -32.98 21.86 0.00
CA ARG A 342 -34.36 22.35 0.15
C ARG A 342 -35.29 21.32 -0.48
N ARG A 343 -36.02 20.56 0.34
CA ARG A 343 -37.24 19.87 -0.09
C ARG A 343 -38.40 20.83 0.10
N PRO A 344 -39.26 21.06 -0.91
CA PRO A 344 -40.50 21.79 -0.71
C PRO A 344 -41.48 20.90 0.07
N GLY A 345 -41.96 21.42 1.20
CA GLY A 345 -43.24 21.06 1.82
C GLY A 345 -43.39 19.64 2.37
N ARG A 346 -43.32 19.49 3.69
CA ARG A 346 -44.33 18.74 4.46
C ARG A 346 -44.24 19.08 5.95
N ARG A 347 -45.38 19.49 6.50
CA ARG A 347 -45.60 19.90 7.89
C ARG A 347 -45.54 18.68 8.83
N GLY A 348 -44.97 18.92 10.01
CA GLY A 348 -45.37 18.38 11.32
C GLY A 348 -45.58 16.86 11.44
N GLY A 349 -44.57 16.17 11.98
CA GLY A 349 -44.74 14.84 12.55
C GLY A 349 -43.63 14.54 13.55
N ASN A 350 -43.98 14.47 14.84
CA ASN A 350 -43.10 14.17 15.97
C ASN A 350 -42.18 12.98 15.68
N HIS A 351 -40.93 13.27 15.34
CA HIS A 351 -39.88 12.27 15.25
C HIS A 351 -39.31 12.03 16.64
N ARG A 352 -39.44 10.79 17.12
CA ARG A 352 -38.63 10.25 18.23
C ARG A 352 -37.14 10.42 17.87
N PRO A 353 -36.24 10.70 18.84
CA PRO A 353 -34.84 10.97 18.54
C PRO A 353 -34.19 9.72 17.95
N TYR A 354 -33.84 9.76 16.68
CA TYR A 354 -32.92 8.84 16.05
C TYR A 354 -31.54 9.06 16.70
N SER A 355 -30.91 8.00 17.21
CA SER A 355 -29.57 8.08 17.79
C SER A 355 -28.58 8.69 16.79
N ASN A 356 -27.81 9.68 17.23
CA ASN A 356 -26.73 10.32 16.48
C ASN A 356 -25.72 9.31 15.91
N SER A 357 -25.88 8.89 14.65
CA SER A 357 -24.79 8.30 13.89
C SER A 357 -23.87 9.43 13.42
N THR A 358 -22.69 9.45 14.03
CA THR A 358 -21.54 10.34 13.78
C THR A 358 -21.24 10.56 12.29
N LYS A 359 -21.43 11.79 11.80
CA LYS A 359 -20.89 12.23 10.51
C LYS A 359 -19.36 12.19 10.57
N ASP A 360 -18.70 11.83 9.46
CA ASP A 360 -17.23 11.84 9.38
C ASP A 360 -16.72 13.29 9.50
N PRO A 361 -15.89 13.61 10.51
CA PRO A 361 -15.43 14.97 10.72
C PRO A 361 -14.41 15.39 9.67
N TYR A 362 -14.29 16.69 9.46
CA TYR A 362 -13.31 17.30 8.56
C TYR A 362 -12.09 17.77 9.35
N ILE A 363 -10.91 17.67 8.73
CA ILE A 363 -9.63 18.18 9.22
C ILE A 363 -9.14 19.31 8.31
N ASN A 364 -8.37 20.26 8.87
CA ASN A 364 -7.73 21.29 8.06
C ASN A 364 -6.42 20.76 7.46
N VAL A 365 -6.24 20.97 6.16
CA VAL A 365 -5.12 20.47 5.37
C VAL A 365 -4.49 21.59 4.54
N VAL A 366 -3.16 21.62 4.53
CA VAL A 366 -2.37 22.28 3.49
C VAL A 366 -2.22 21.32 2.32
N ASP A 367 -2.85 21.63 1.19
CA ASP A 367 -2.66 20.92 -0.08
C ASP A 367 -1.48 21.58 -0.82
N LEU A 368 -0.31 20.95 -0.77
CA LEU A 368 0.93 21.44 -1.39
C LEU A 368 0.95 21.23 -2.91
N LYS A 369 0.06 20.40 -3.47
CA LYS A 369 -0.11 20.28 -4.93
C LYS A 369 -0.81 21.51 -5.49
N ARG A 370 -1.87 21.95 -4.80
CA ARG A 370 -2.66 23.14 -5.19
C ARG A 370 -2.19 24.44 -4.56
N ASN A 371 -1.27 24.39 -3.60
CA ASN A 371 -0.85 25.51 -2.76
C ASN A 371 -2.05 26.22 -2.09
N SER A 372 -2.94 25.44 -1.48
CA SER A 372 -4.18 25.94 -0.88
C SER A 372 -4.44 25.34 0.49
N LEU A 373 -5.17 26.07 1.33
CA LEU A 373 -5.71 25.59 2.60
C LEU A 373 -7.14 25.08 2.38
N VAL A 374 -7.38 23.80 2.67
CA VAL A 374 -8.68 23.15 2.42
C VAL A 374 -9.10 22.31 3.62
N GLN A 375 -10.38 21.96 3.67
CA GLN A 375 -10.90 20.97 4.61
C GLN A 375 -11.26 19.68 3.89
N VAL A 376 -10.87 18.56 4.47
CA VAL A 376 -11.09 17.22 3.90
C VAL A 376 -11.65 16.28 4.97
N PRO A 377 -12.51 15.32 4.60
CA PRO A 377 -13.05 14.35 5.54
C PRO A 377 -11.97 13.38 6.02
N VAL A 378 -11.98 13.02 7.31
CA VAL A 378 -10.99 12.13 7.93
C VAL A 378 -10.88 10.79 7.19
N SER A 379 -11.96 10.27 6.61
CA SER A 379 -11.95 8.99 5.88
C SER A 379 -11.16 8.99 4.57
N ARG A 380 -10.61 10.13 4.14
CA ARG A 380 -9.94 10.27 2.83
C ARG A 380 -8.45 10.60 2.91
N GLU A 381 -7.90 10.75 4.12
CA GLU A 381 -6.52 11.19 4.31
C GLU A 381 -5.65 10.15 5.00
N PHE A 382 -4.34 10.20 4.70
CA PHE A 382 -3.30 9.32 5.24
C PHE A 382 -3.63 7.83 5.17
N GLY A 383 -4.14 7.41 4.02
CA GLY A 383 -4.28 6.01 3.64
C GLY A 383 -3.85 5.73 2.21
N LEU A 384 -3.73 4.45 1.90
CA LEU A 384 -3.42 3.92 0.57
C LEU A 384 -4.40 2.78 0.25
N MET A 385 -4.70 2.62 -1.04
CA MET A 385 -5.57 1.53 -1.48
C MET A 385 -4.86 0.18 -1.30
N ASP A 386 -5.53 -0.79 -0.70
CA ASP A 386 -5.14 -2.20 -0.59
C ASP A 386 -3.73 -2.44 -0.01
N MET A 387 -3.25 -1.51 0.82
CA MET A 387 -1.91 -1.55 1.41
C MET A 387 -1.56 -2.86 2.15
N TYR A 388 -2.53 -3.48 2.83
CA TYR A 388 -2.34 -4.72 3.59
C TYR A 388 -3.12 -5.92 3.02
N ARG A 389 -3.57 -5.82 1.76
CA ARG A 389 -4.32 -6.89 1.12
C ARG A 389 -3.37 -8.01 0.72
N ASP A 390 -3.46 -9.14 1.42
CA ASP A 390 -2.66 -10.33 1.16
C ASP A 390 -3.48 -11.44 0.51
N GLU A 391 -3.50 -11.46 -0.82
CA GLU A 391 -4.32 -12.40 -1.59
C GLU A 391 -3.90 -13.87 -1.43
N LYS A 392 -2.70 -14.14 -0.89
CA LYS A 392 -2.20 -15.49 -0.64
C LYS A 392 -2.79 -16.10 0.64
N TYR A 393 -3.34 -15.28 1.53
CA TYR A 393 -3.93 -15.74 2.80
C TYR A 393 -5.43 -16.02 2.68
N PRO A 394 -5.98 -17.05 3.37
CA PRO A 394 -7.42 -17.34 3.37
C PRO A 394 -8.32 -16.18 3.82
N ASN A 395 -7.77 -15.28 4.64
CA ASN A 395 -8.35 -13.97 4.92
C ASN A 395 -7.37 -12.89 4.42
N PRO A 396 -7.62 -12.27 3.26
CA PRO A 396 -6.73 -11.25 2.72
C PRO A 396 -6.55 -10.01 3.60
N ARG A 397 -7.43 -9.81 4.60
CA ARG A 397 -7.39 -8.70 5.55
C ARG A 397 -6.83 -9.09 6.92
N HIS A 398 -6.19 -10.26 7.04
CA HIS A 398 -5.70 -10.74 8.33
C HIS A 398 -4.74 -9.76 9.03
N ILE A 399 -3.92 -9.02 8.27
CA ILE A 399 -3.04 -7.97 8.81
C ILE A 399 -3.87 -6.77 9.29
N GLU A 400 -4.83 -6.30 8.48
CA GLU A 400 -5.73 -5.20 8.85
C GLU A 400 -6.55 -5.53 10.11
N ASP A 401 -7.07 -6.76 10.22
CA ASP A 401 -7.81 -7.21 11.41
C ASP A 401 -6.95 -7.16 12.68
N LYS A 402 -5.67 -7.54 12.57
CA LYS A 402 -4.71 -7.48 13.69
C LYS A 402 -4.31 -6.05 14.03
N LEU A 403 -4.07 -5.21 13.02
CA LEU A 403 -3.83 -3.78 13.20
C LEU A 403 -5.03 -3.11 13.89
N GLY A 404 -6.26 -3.40 13.46
CA GLY A 404 -7.48 -2.88 14.08
C GLY A 404 -7.62 -3.25 15.57
N LYS A 405 -7.20 -4.46 15.97
CA LYS A 405 -7.14 -4.86 17.39
C LYS A 405 -6.13 -4.03 18.17
N LEU A 406 -4.91 -3.87 17.63
CA LEU A 406 -3.87 -3.06 18.25
C LEU A 406 -4.27 -1.59 18.35
N GLU A 407 -4.85 -1.03 17.29
CA GLU A 407 -5.37 0.34 17.24
C GLU A 407 -6.45 0.57 18.31
N SER A 408 -7.37 -0.38 18.48
CA SER A 408 -8.40 -0.33 19.52
C SER A 408 -7.80 -0.33 20.93
N GLN A 409 -6.78 -1.15 21.17
CA GLN A 409 -6.05 -1.15 22.45
C GLN A 409 -5.31 0.16 22.69
N ALA A 410 -4.54 0.63 21.70
CA ALA A 410 -3.81 1.89 21.75
C ALA A 410 -4.73 3.10 21.97
N ALA A 411 -5.89 3.14 21.29
CA ALA A 411 -6.89 4.21 21.45
C ALA A 411 -7.40 4.31 22.90
N ARG A 412 -7.62 3.18 23.58
CA ARG A 412 -8.02 3.16 25.00
C ARG A 412 -6.91 3.72 25.90
N ILE A 413 -5.66 3.35 25.65
CA ILE A 413 -4.50 3.83 26.44
C ILE A 413 -4.26 5.32 26.20
N ILE A 414 -4.37 5.78 24.95
CA ILE A 414 -4.24 7.20 24.59
C ILE A 414 -5.36 8.04 25.21
N LYS A 415 -6.60 7.52 25.24
CA LYS A 415 -7.70 8.17 25.93
C LYS A 415 -7.43 8.26 27.44
N LYS A 416 -6.98 7.17 28.07
CA LYS A 416 -6.56 7.14 29.48
C LYS A 416 -5.48 8.19 29.77
N ALA A 417 -4.48 8.33 28.89
CA ALA A 417 -3.46 9.38 28.99
C ALA A 417 -4.05 10.79 28.91
N ALA A 418 -4.93 11.04 27.93
CA ALA A 418 -5.59 12.33 27.76
C ALA A 418 -6.45 12.73 28.98
N ASP A 419 -7.18 11.78 29.57
CA ASP A 419 -8.00 12.01 30.75
C ASP A 419 -7.15 12.23 32.01
N ALA A 420 -6.04 11.51 32.15
CA ALA A 420 -5.09 11.68 33.25
C ALA A 420 -4.40 13.06 33.21
N PHE A 421 -3.97 13.52 32.04
CA PHE A 421 -3.29 14.82 31.90
C PHE A 421 -4.22 16.03 31.96
N LYS A 422 -5.54 15.83 31.91
CA LYS A 422 -6.51 16.88 32.27
C LYS A 422 -6.61 17.10 33.78
N SER A 423 -6.29 16.09 34.58
CA SER A 423 -6.55 16.09 36.03
C SER A 423 -5.29 16.21 36.88
N ASN A 424 -4.22 15.45 36.60
CA ASN A 424 -3.10 15.29 37.55
C ASN A 424 -1.70 15.24 36.93
N ASP A 425 -1.49 15.67 35.68
CA ASP A 425 -0.21 15.66 34.93
C ASP A 425 0.59 14.33 34.94
N THR A 426 0.04 13.28 35.55
CA THR A 426 0.66 12.00 35.84
C THR A 426 -0.23 10.88 35.34
N LEU A 427 0.39 9.86 34.76
CA LEU A 427 -0.30 8.72 34.15
C LEU A 427 0.33 7.42 34.65
N GLU A 428 -0.51 6.57 35.23
CA GLU A 428 -0.15 5.20 35.58
C GLU A 428 -0.51 4.24 34.44
N LEU A 429 0.48 3.49 33.95
CA LEU A 429 0.28 2.40 32.98
C LEU A 429 0.82 1.08 33.54
N ALA A 430 0.06 0.00 33.35
CA ALA A 430 0.60 -1.35 33.52
C ALA A 430 1.65 -1.65 32.43
N ARG A 431 2.56 -2.59 32.69
CA ARG A 431 3.59 -3.04 31.71
C ARG A 431 2.98 -3.36 30.34
N TYR A 432 1.92 -4.16 30.33
CA TYR A 432 1.20 -4.51 29.10
C TYR A 432 0.68 -3.27 28.35
N GLU A 433 0.09 -2.28 29.05
CA GLU A 433 -0.39 -1.04 28.41
C GLU A 433 0.77 -0.24 27.79
N ARG A 434 1.89 -0.11 28.53
CA ARG A 434 3.11 0.53 28.02
C ARG A 434 3.62 -0.18 26.76
N ASP A 435 3.68 -1.51 26.80
CA ASP A 435 4.24 -2.34 25.74
C ASP A 435 3.35 -2.35 24.49
N VAL A 436 2.03 -2.40 24.67
CA VAL A 436 1.04 -2.16 23.59
C VAL A 436 1.26 -0.80 22.94
N LEU A 437 1.40 0.27 23.74
CA LEU A 437 1.60 1.61 23.21
C LEU A 437 2.93 1.70 22.44
N ARG A 438 4.03 1.14 22.97
CA ARG A 438 5.32 1.12 22.27
C ARG A 438 5.28 0.32 20.97
N LYS A 439 4.65 -0.85 20.97
CA LYS A 439 4.43 -1.69 19.79
C LYS A 439 3.59 -0.93 18.75
N PHE A 440 2.52 -0.27 19.18
CA PHE A 440 1.72 0.58 18.32
C PHE A 440 2.56 1.68 17.66
N LEU A 441 3.38 2.42 18.42
CA LEU A 441 4.25 3.45 17.88
C LEU A 441 5.28 2.91 16.88
N PHE A 442 5.84 1.72 17.12
CA PHE A 442 6.73 1.08 16.15
C PHE A 442 5.98 0.75 14.86
N LEU A 443 4.80 0.13 14.97
CA LEU A 443 4.04 -0.28 13.80
C LEU A 443 3.54 0.92 13.00
N MET A 444 3.23 2.05 13.63
CA MET A 444 2.97 3.32 12.95
C MET A 444 4.15 3.79 12.08
N LYS A 445 5.39 3.61 12.54
CA LYS A 445 6.61 3.84 11.76
C LYS A 445 6.78 2.81 10.64
N TYR A 446 6.68 1.53 10.99
CA TYR A 446 6.95 0.39 10.11
C TYR A 446 5.90 0.21 9.00
N ARG A 447 4.69 0.73 9.20
CA ARG A 447 3.61 0.76 8.22
C ARG A 447 3.43 2.13 7.56
N SER A 448 4.42 3.02 7.62
CA SER A 448 4.32 4.30 6.91
C SER A 448 4.25 4.11 5.39
N SER A 449 3.79 5.13 4.66
CA SER A 449 3.80 5.09 3.18
C SER A 449 5.20 4.89 2.60
N GLY A 450 6.24 5.41 3.25
CA GLY A 450 7.64 5.20 2.83
C GLY A 450 8.10 3.75 3.00
N MET A 451 7.66 3.07 4.06
CA MET A 451 7.91 1.63 4.22
C MET A 451 7.10 0.82 3.21
N PHE A 452 5.86 1.22 2.91
CA PHE A 452 5.12 0.61 1.81
C PHE A 452 5.87 0.77 0.48
N GLU A 453 6.28 1.99 0.10
CA GLU A 453 7.08 2.25 -1.10
C GLU A 453 8.34 1.38 -1.19
N ARG A 454 9.01 1.13 -0.05
CA ARG A 454 10.23 0.33 0.01
C ARG A 454 10.02 -1.15 -0.30
N TYR A 455 8.92 -1.76 0.14
CA TYR A 455 8.69 -3.21 -0.01
C TYR A 455 7.69 -3.55 -1.12
N ASN A 456 6.91 -2.58 -1.59
CA ASN A 456 5.86 -2.76 -2.59
C ASN A 456 6.44 -2.88 -4.02
N HIS A 457 7.24 -3.93 -4.22
CA HIS A 457 7.85 -4.29 -5.50
C HIS A 457 7.43 -5.69 -5.92
N ASP A 458 7.24 -5.89 -7.22
CA ASP A 458 6.83 -7.19 -7.78
C ASP A 458 8.02 -8.11 -8.07
N THR A 459 9.24 -7.60 -7.99
CA THR A 459 10.47 -8.40 -8.11
C THR A 459 11.58 -7.86 -7.20
N ILE A 460 12.58 -8.68 -6.90
CA ILE A 460 13.76 -8.28 -6.11
C ILE A 460 14.65 -7.30 -6.89
N GLU A 461 14.64 -7.35 -8.22
CA GLU A 461 15.43 -6.44 -9.07
C GLU A 461 15.01 -4.98 -8.87
N ALA A 462 13.71 -4.74 -8.71
CA ALA A 462 13.12 -3.42 -8.50
C ALA A 462 13.33 -2.83 -7.09
N TYR A 463 13.75 -3.65 -6.11
CA TYR A 463 14.01 -3.21 -4.74
C TYR A 463 15.29 -2.34 -4.66
N ASP A 464 15.14 -1.02 -4.57
CA ASP A 464 16.24 -0.02 -4.50
C ASP A 464 16.55 0.39 -3.05
N ALA A 465 17.10 -0.54 -2.27
CA ALA A 465 17.67 -0.23 -0.96
C ALA A 465 19.10 -0.79 -0.80
N ASN A 466 19.88 -0.19 0.09
CA ASN A 466 21.28 -0.57 0.34
C ASN A 466 21.45 -2.02 0.89
N ASP A 467 20.38 -2.60 1.42
CA ASP A 467 20.34 -3.96 1.94
C ASP A 467 19.78 -5.00 0.95
N LYS A 468 19.63 -4.65 -0.34
CA LYS A 468 19.13 -5.55 -1.40
C LYS A 468 19.78 -6.93 -1.38
N HIS A 469 21.11 -7.01 -1.26
CA HIS A 469 21.84 -8.28 -1.20
C HIS A 469 21.41 -9.17 -0.01
N ARG A 470 21.15 -8.57 1.16
CA ARG A 470 20.67 -9.30 2.35
C ARG A 470 19.21 -9.68 2.20
N MET A 471 18.40 -8.79 1.62
CA MET A 471 16.99 -9.07 1.31
C MET A 471 16.86 -10.27 0.38
N GLU A 472 17.65 -10.31 -0.69
CA GLU A 472 17.67 -11.43 -1.64
C GLU A 472 18.08 -12.75 -0.97
N ALA A 473 19.15 -12.73 -0.16
CA ALA A 473 19.60 -13.90 0.59
C ALA A 473 18.52 -14.42 1.55
N TYR A 474 17.87 -13.51 2.29
CA TYR A 474 16.78 -13.86 3.21
C TYR A 474 15.55 -14.39 2.49
N MET A 475 15.16 -13.78 1.36
CA MET A 475 14.05 -14.26 0.53
C MET A 475 14.32 -15.67 0.00
N ARG A 476 15.56 -15.96 -0.42
CA ARG A 476 15.99 -17.29 -0.87
C ARG A 476 15.93 -18.33 0.24
N GLU A 477 16.42 -17.98 1.43
CA GLU A 477 16.40 -18.84 2.61
C GLU A 477 14.97 -19.19 3.06
N LYS A 478 14.08 -18.19 3.09
CA LYS A 478 12.70 -18.34 3.59
C LYS A 478 11.68 -18.71 2.51
N GLY A 479 12.08 -18.76 1.24
CA GLY A 479 11.22 -19.12 0.11
C GLY A 479 10.26 -18.01 -0.36
N TYR A 480 10.51 -16.75 -0.03
CA TYR A 480 9.70 -15.62 -0.48
C TYR A 480 9.97 -15.27 -1.95
N LYS A 481 8.93 -14.88 -2.69
CA LYS A 481 9.04 -14.56 -4.13
C LYS A 481 9.23 -13.07 -4.38
N VAL A 482 8.60 -12.22 -3.58
CA VAL A 482 8.66 -10.77 -3.72
C VAL A 482 8.94 -10.09 -2.37
N PRO A 483 9.61 -8.92 -2.34
CA PRO A 483 9.91 -8.21 -1.08
C PRO A 483 8.66 -7.89 -0.24
N ARG A 484 7.51 -7.71 -0.90
CA ARG A 484 6.22 -7.47 -0.23
C ARG A 484 5.82 -8.60 0.72
N ASP A 485 6.14 -9.85 0.38
CA ASP A 485 5.84 -11.01 1.22
C ASP A 485 6.64 -10.97 2.53
N VAL A 486 7.91 -10.53 2.47
CA VAL A 486 8.76 -10.33 3.64
C VAL A 486 8.16 -9.29 4.57
N TRP A 487 7.64 -8.20 4.00
CA TRP A 487 7.03 -7.13 4.79
C TRP A 487 5.73 -7.58 5.48
N PHE A 488 4.87 -8.34 4.80
CA PHE A 488 3.68 -8.94 5.40
C PHE A 488 4.02 -9.93 6.51
N ALA A 489 5.02 -10.79 6.29
CA ALA A 489 5.51 -11.71 7.31
C ALA A 489 6.06 -10.97 8.55
N ASN A 490 6.85 -9.92 8.34
CA ASN A 490 7.37 -9.10 9.44
C ASN A 490 6.26 -8.40 10.22
N LEU A 491 5.28 -7.78 9.53
CA LEU A 491 4.12 -7.15 10.17
C LEU A 491 3.37 -8.15 11.05
N GLN A 492 3.13 -9.36 10.52
CA GLN A 492 2.50 -10.43 11.27
C GLN A 492 3.32 -10.84 12.50
N SER A 493 4.63 -11.06 12.34
CA SER A 493 5.55 -11.40 13.42
C SER A 493 5.52 -10.36 14.54
N PHE A 494 5.61 -9.06 14.22
CA PHE A 494 5.56 -8.00 15.23
C PHE A 494 4.20 -7.88 15.94
N LEU A 495 3.10 -8.09 15.20
CA LEU A 495 1.75 -8.06 15.75
C LEU A 495 1.52 -9.21 16.74
N ASP A 496 1.93 -10.42 16.37
CA ASP A 496 1.71 -11.64 17.16
C ASP A 496 2.70 -11.81 18.32
N LEU A 497 3.83 -11.08 18.30
CA LEU A 497 4.88 -11.22 19.30
C LEU A 497 4.41 -10.87 20.71
N ASP A 498 4.47 -11.81 21.64
CA ASP A 498 4.27 -11.53 23.06
C ASP A 498 5.54 -10.92 23.66
N LEU A 499 5.41 -9.80 24.38
CA LEU A 499 6.54 -9.05 24.94
C LEU A 499 6.76 -9.47 26.39
N ASP A 500 7.31 -10.68 26.55
CA ASP A 500 7.56 -11.25 27.87
C ASP A 500 8.59 -10.42 28.68
N PRO A 501 8.43 -10.33 30.02
CA PRO A 501 9.34 -9.58 30.88
C PRO A 501 10.79 -10.09 30.88
N ASP A 502 11.01 -11.36 30.53
CA ASP A 502 12.31 -12.04 30.50
C ASP A 502 13.09 -11.79 29.20
N LEU A 503 12.53 -10.99 28.28
CA LEU A 503 13.12 -10.58 27.01
C LEU A 503 13.38 -11.74 26.03
N LEU A 504 12.72 -12.89 26.20
CA LEU A 504 12.82 -14.03 25.27
C LEU A 504 12.28 -13.68 23.88
N TRP A 505 11.40 -12.69 23.78
CA TRP A 505 10.94 -12.15 22.52
C TRP A 505 12.05 -11.57 21.62
N ILE A 506 13.21 -11.18 22.18
CA ILE A 506 14.33 -10.62 21.40
C ILE A 506 14.94 -11.67 20.47
N SER A 507 15.16 -12.91 20.94
CA SER A 507 15.63 -13.98 20.06
C SER A 507 14.56 -14.37 19.05
N LYS A 508 13.31 -14.54 19.51
CA LYS A 508 12.16 -14.89 18.64
C LYS A 508 12.02 -13.94 17.46
N VAL A 509 12.07 -12.62 17.70
CA VAL A 509 11.91 -11.63 16.63
C VAL A 509 13.09 -11.62 15.66
N ARG A 510 14.31 -11.91 16.12
CA ARG A 510 15.49 -12.04 15.25
C ARG A 510 15.40 -13.24 14.32
N ASP A 511 14.78 -14.33 14.78
CA ASP A 511 14.62 -15.56 13.99
C ASP A 511 13.43 -15.48 13.02
N GLN A 512 12.37 -14.75 13.42
CA GLN A 512 11.11 -14.68 12.68
C GLN A 512 11.02 -13.56 11.66
N ALA A 513 11.74 -12.45 11.85
CA ALA A 513 11.68 -11.28 10.98
C ALA A 513 13.00 -11.01 10.26
N PHE A 514 12.95 -10.27 9.16
CA PHE A 514 14.16 -9.82 8.47
C PHE A 514 15.08 -9.06 9.43
N LEU A 515 16.36 -9.46 9.51
CA LEU A 515 17.27 -9.04 10.59
C LEU A 515 17.36 -7.52 10.79
N ASN A 516 17.44 -6.73 9.72
CA ASN A 516 17.50 -5.27 9.81
C ASN A 516 16.23 -4.68 10.45
N ASP A 517 15.07 -5.26 10.14
CA ASP A 517 13.77 -4.83 10.67
C ASP A 517 13.57 -5.31 12.11
N ALA A 518 13.99 -6.54 12.42
CA ALA A 518 14.03 -7.07 13.77
C ALA A 518 14.89 -6.20 14.69
N MET A 519 16.08 -5.78 14.21
CA MET A 519 16.94 -4.87 14.95
C MET A 519 16.30 -3.50 15.13
N MET A 520 15.60 -2.97 14.12
CA MET A 520 14.84 -1.73 14.26
C MET A 520 13.78 -1.84 15.36
N PHE A 521 13.06 -2.96 15.42
CA PHE A 521 12.07 -3.23 16.47
C PHE A 521 12.73 -3.31 17.85
N ILE A 522 13.82 -4.07 17.99
CA ILE A 522 14.54 -4.22 19.26
C ILE A 522 15.07 -2.87 19.75
N MET A 523 15.70 -2.08 18.88
CA MET A 523 16.19 -0.74 19.22
C MET A 523 15.05 0.18 19.64
N HIS A 524 13.92 0.14 18.92
CA HIS A 524 12.73 0.90 19.28
C HIS A 524 12.17 0.49 20.64
N MET A 525 12.21 -0.80 21.01
CA MET A 525 11.60 -1.31 22.24
C MET A 525 12.51 -1.18 23.47
N GLN A 526 13.83 -1.37 23.32
CA GLN A 526 14.78 -1.44 24.45
C GLN A 526 15.66 -0.20 24.61
N PHE A 527 16.06 0.44 23.51
CA PHE A 527 17.08 1.50 23.54
C PHE A 527 16.50 2.92 23.61
N LYS A 528 15.20 3.05 23.87
CA LYS A 528 14.52 4.34 24.03
C LYS A 528 13.62 4.34 25.25
N PHE A 529 13.50 5.47 25.93
CA PHE A 529 12.45 5.67 26.91
C PHE A 529 11.35 6.57 26.35
N MET A 530 10.14 6.38 26.86
CA MET A 530 8.95 7.10 26.42
C MET A 530 8.63 8.24 27.41
N ALA A 531 8.31 9.42 26.88
CA ALA A 531 7.85 10.57 27.65
C ALA A 531 6.68 11.26 26.95
N PHE A 532 5.82 11.94 27.71
CA PHE A 532 4.72 12.73 27.18
C PHE A 532 5.06 14.21 27.29
N CYS A 533 4.77 14.97 26.25
CA CYS A 533 5.00 16.41 26.20
C CYS A 533 3.71 17.13 25.84
N ARG A 534 3.52 18.33 26.40
CA ARG A 534 2.50 19.31 25.98
C ARG A 534 3.15 20.68 25.75
N PRO A 535 2.67 21.46 24.79
CA PRO A 535 3.11 22.85 24.66
C PRO A 535 2.80 23.63 25.95
N ARG A 536 3.71 24.53 26.34
CA ARG A 536 3.48 25.46 27.45
C ARG A 536 2.49 26.56 27.06
N GLU A 537 2.67 27.12 25.87
CA GLU A 537 1.85 28.22 25.37
C GLU A 537 0.57 27.66 24.73
N GLU A 538 -0.58 28.24 25.08
CA GLU A 538 -1.88 27.76 24.60
C GLU A 538 -2.02 27.83 23.07
N GLY A 539 -1.36 28.78 22.41
CA GLY A 539 -1.40 28.90 20.95
C GLY A 539 -0.60 27.82 20.21
N ASP A 540 0.33 27.13 20.87
CA ASP A 540 1.28 26.22 20.23
C ASP A 540 0.65 24.84 19.98
N GLU A 541 0.96 24.27 18.82
CA GLU A 541 0.42 22.97 18.40
C GLU A 541 1.43 22.19 17.58
N PHE A 542 1.34 20.87 17.66
CA PHE A 542 2.08 19.97 16.77
C PHE A 542 1.35 19.80 15.43
N LEU A 543 2.11 19.84 14.34
CA LEU A 543 1.63 19.52 13.00
C LEU A 543 1.62 18.01 12.76
N LEU A 544 0.94 17.58 11.71
CA LEU A 544 0.92 16.18 11.31
C LEU A 544 1.21 16.03 9.81
N THR A 545 2.36 15.40 9.51
CA THR A 545 2.80 15.04 8.16
C THR A 545 2.53 13.56 7.90
N HIS A 546 2.50 13.15 6.63
CA HIS A 546 2.27 11.75 6.25
C HIS A 546 3.29 10.76 6.85
N ASN A 547 4.52 11.21 7.11
CA ASN A 547 5.60 10.39 7.64
C ASN A 547 5.89 10.66 9.13
N VAL A 548 5.06 11.42 9.85
CA VAL A 548 5.39 11.96 11.19
C VAL A 548 5.87 10.91 12.21
N TYR A 549 5.34 9.69 12.15
CA TYR A 549 5.74 8.59 13.06
C TYR A 549 7.06 7.90 12.66
N GLY A 550 7.54 8.15 11.44
CA GLY A 550 8.86 7.72 10.96
C GLY A 550 9.95 8.77 11.10
N ILE A 551 9.60 10.02 11.43
CA ILE A 551 10.54 11.12 11.58
C ILE A 551 11.39 10.93 12.83
N HIS A 552 12.66 11.30 12.73
CA HIS A 552 13.59 11.26 13.84
C HIS A 552 14.31 12.59 14.02
N GLU A 553 14.96 12.72 15.17
CA GLU A 553 15.93 13.78 15.41
C GLU A 553 17.29 13.15 15.63
N GLY A 554 18.28 13.66 14.92
CA GLY A 554 19.69 13.43 15.13
C GLY A 554 20.48 13.66 13.84
N PRO A 555 21.81 13.52 13.89
CA PRO A 555 22.66 13.77 12.74
C PRO A 555 22.43 12.72 11.66
N SER A 556 22.34 13.18 10.41
CA SER A 556 22.31 12.34 9.22
C SER A 556 23.32 12.88 8.21
N ASN A 557 24.28 12.05 7.82
CA ASN A 557 25.23 12.41 6.77
C ASN A 557 24.47 12.40 5.43
N VAL A 558 24.65 13.43 4.63
CA VAL A 558 24.09 13.48 3.28
C VAL A 558 25.23 13.69 2.29
N THR A 559 25.32 12.86 1.26
CA THR A 559 26.32 12.97 0.19
C THR A 559 25.65 12.93 -1.18
N PHE A 560 26.29 13.49 -2.21
CA PHE A 560 25.77 13.43 -3.57
C PHE A 560 26.22 12.14 -4.27
N ASP A 561 25.25 11.30 -4.66
CA ASP A 561 25.47 10.14 -5.52
C ASP A 561 25.41 10.60 -6.99
N PRO A 562 26.51 10.49 -7.74
CA PRO A 562 26.61 10.99 -9.10
C PRO A 562 25.90 10.07 -10.09
N ALA A 563 25.79 8.78 -9.75
CA ALA A 563 25.21 7.75 -10.58
C ALA A 563 23.70 7.87 -10.56
N LYS A 564 23.16 8.06 -9.35
CA LYS A 564 21.73 8.31 -9.13
C LYS A 564 21.35 9.79 -9.30
N LYS A 565 22.33 10.69 -9.46
CA LYS A 565 22.17 12.16 -9.55
C LYS A 565 21.26 12.72 -8.46
N ARG A 566 21.42 12.22 -7.24
CA ARG A 566 20.60 12.60 -6.07
C ARG A 566 21.44 12.60 -4.81
N LEU A 567 20.97 13.32 -3.81
CA LEU A 567 21.48 13.17 -2.45
C LEU A 567 21.13 11.77 -1.92
N VAL A 568 22.10 11.12 -1.28
CA VAL A 568 21.95 9.84 -0.59
C VAL A 568 22.34 9.99 0.87
N GLU A 569 21.63 9.27 1.73
CA GLU A 569 21.89 9.27 3.16
C GLU A 569 23.03 8.30 3.50
N GLY A 570 23.93 8.75 4.38
CA GLY A 570 25.04 7.98 4.92
C GLY A 570 24.74 7.49 6.35
N ALA A 571 25.69 7.67 7.26
CA ALA A 571 25.46 7.38 8.67
C ALA A 571 24.41 8.32 9.27
N TRP A 572 23.48 7.75 10.03
CA TRP A 572 22.45 8.47 10.78
C TRP A 572 22.43 7.98 12.23
N THR A 573 22.07 8.88 13.16
CA THR A 573 21.83 8.54 14.56
C THR A 573 20.47 9.08 14.98
N ASP A 574 19.64 8.20 15.55
CA ASP A 574 18.28 8.55 15.97
C ASP A 574 18.21 8.74 17.49
N TYR A 575 18.29 10.00 17.90
CA TYR A 575 18.22 10.42 19.29
C TYR A 575 16.79 10.59 19.80
N HIS A 576 15.85 11.05 18.96
CA HIS A 576 14.43 11.16 19.33
C HIS A 576 13.51 10.72 18.19
N ASN A 577 12.43 9.99 18.52
CA ASN A 577 11.26 9.89 17.63
C ASN A 577 10.04 10.56 18.24
N PHE A 578 9.09 10.86 17.38
CA PHE A 578 7.92 11.66 17.71
C PHE A 578 6.64 10.92 17.34
N ALA A 579 5.63 11.11 18.17
CA ALA A 579 4.29 10.58 17.92
C ALA A 579 3.25 11.58 18.44
N PRO A 580 2.88 12.58 17.62
CA PRO A 580 1.76 13.46 17.95
C PRO A 580 0.50 12.62 18.08
N ILE A 581 -0.16 12.67 19.24
CA ILE A 581 -1.43 11.96 19.46
C ILE A 581 -2.62 12.91 19.48
N SER A 582 -2.35 14.22 19.61
CA SER A 582 -3.27 15.33 19.39
C SER A 582 -2.46 16.60 19.07
N PRO A 583 -3.09 17.73 18.69
CA PRO A 583 -2.38 19.00 18.54
C PRO A 583 -1.64 19.46 19.81
N LYS A 584 -2.07 19.00 21.00
CA LYS A 584 -1.55 19.46 22.30
C LYS A 584 -0.75 18.41 23.08
N VAL A 585 -0.67 17.18 22.58
CA VAL A 585 0.04 16.10 23.28
C VAL A 585 0.89 15.32 22.29
N LEU A 586 2.17 15.21 22.62
CA LEU A 586 3.19 14.51 21.86
C LEU A 586 3.79 13.41 22.73
N ILE A 587 3.94 12.21 22.19
CA ILE A 587 4.82 11.19 22.77
C ILE A 587 6.21 11.36 22.13
N VAL A 588 7.24 11.38 22.97
CA VAL A 588 8.65 11.40 22.54
C VAL A 588 9.31 10.11 22.99
N LEU A 589 9.99 9.43 22.07
CA LEU A 589 10.88 8.31 22.36
C LEU A 589 12.31 8.83 22.33
N ARG A 590 12.93 9.01 23.50
CA ARG A 590 14.33 9.48 23.61
C ARG A 590 15.27 8.29 23.74
N SER A 591 16.35 8.31 22.95
CA SER A 591 17.43 7.34 22.97
C SER A 591 18.16 7.32 24.31
N SER A 592 18.46 6.12 24.80
CA SER A 592 19.29 5.91 25.99
C SER A 592 20.70 6.47 25.84
N LEU A 593 21.16 6.74 24.60
CA LEU A 593 22.44 7.42 24.35
C LEU A 593 22.50 8.84 24.93
N LEU A 594 21.36 9.48 25.19
CA LEU A 594 21.31 10.81 25.81
C LEU A 594 21.16 10.78 27.33
N ILE A 595 20.93 9.60 27.92
CA ILE A 595 20.85 9.42 29.37
C ILE A 595 22.26 9.40 29.94
N ASN A 596 22.48 10.04 31.07
CA ASN A 596 23.71 9.90 31.85
C ASN A 596 23.53 8.77 32.89
N PRO A 597 24.24 7.62 32.78
CA PRO A 597 24.09 6.49 33.71
C PRO A 597 24.24 6.87 35.19
N SER A 598 25.13 7.81 35.52
CA SER A 598 25.29 8.31 36.89
C SER A 598 24.05 8.98 37.47
N ASP A 599 23.20 9.59 36.62
CA ASP A 599 21.94 10.21 37.06
C ASP A 599 20.88 9.13 37.38
N GLU A 600 21.06 7.90 36.87
CA GLU A 600 20.19 6.75 37.11
C GLU A 600 20.74 5.77 38.16
N GLY A 601 21.80 6.13 38.91
CA GLY A 601 22.41 5.25 39.91
C GLY A 601 23.08 4.00 39.31
N ALA A 602 23.56 4.11 38.06
CA ALA A 602 24.28 3.08 37.34
C ALA A 602 25.68 3.59 36.92
N GLU A 603 26.42 4.15 37.87
CA GLU A 603 27.75 4.75 37.65
C GLU A 603 28.74 3.77 37.00
N GLU A 604 28.64 2.49 37.35
CA GLU A 604 29.43 1.39 36.78
C GLU A 604 29.30 1.26 35.25
N LEU A 605 28.16 1.69 34.68
CA LEU A 605 27.92 1.64 33.23
C LEU A 605 28.40 2.91 32.51
N GLN A 606 28.91 3.92 33.22
CA GLN A 606 29.28 5.20 32.62
C GLN A 606 30.34 5.04 31.52
N GLY A 607 31.37 4.21 31.76
CA GLY A 607 32.43 3.92 30.79
C GLY A 607 31.87 3.31 29.52
N PHE A 608 31.11 2.22 29.65
CA PHE A 608 30.46 1.54 28.52
C PHE A 608 29.60 2.48 27.66
N TRP A 609 28.78 3.34 28.28
CA TRP A 609 27.96 4.30 27.53
C TRP A 609 28.78 5.42 26.88
N ASN A 610 29.89 5.83 27.49
CA ASN A 610 30.80 6.79 26.86
C ASN A 610 31.44 6.20 25.60
N ASP A 611 31.93 4.96 25.68
CA ASP A 611 32.52 4.25 24.55
C ASP A 611 31.50 4.05 23.42
N LEU A 612 30.29 3.62 23.76
CA LEU A 612 29.22 3.43 22.79
C LEU A 612 28.84 4.75 22.09
N ARG A 613 28.75 5.86 22.84
CA ARG A 613 28.52 7.20 22.25
C ARG A 613 29.68 7.59 21.33
N GLY A 614 30.93 7.33 21.72
CA GLY A 614 32.11 7.55 20.89
C GLY A 614 32.01 6.81 19.56
N ILE A 615 31.81 5.48 19.62
CA ILE A 615 31.66 4.61 18.44
C ILE A 615 30.57 5.10 17.49
N ILE A 616 29.42 5.53 18.02
CA ILE A 616 28.32 6.02 17.19
C ILE A 616 28.65 7.37 16.54
N LYS A 617 29.25 8.30 17.29
CA LYS A 617 29.69 9.60 16.74
C LYS A 617 30.73 9.45 15.64
N GLU A 618 31.68 8.55 15.82
CA GLU A 618 32.75 8.25 14.85
C GLU A 618 32.21 7.70 13.51
N LYS A 619 30.97 7.23 13.45
CA LYS A 619 30.34 6.83 12.17
C LYS A 619 29.96 8.03 11.30
N HIS A 620 29.81 9.22 11.87
CA HIS A 620 29.46 10.43 11.14
C HIS A 620 30.66 11.05 10.42
N ASN A 621 30.41 11.79 9.34
CA ASN A 621 31.48 12.46 8.58
C ASN A 621 32.07 13.64 9.38
N PHE A 622 31.29 14.19 10.31
CA PHE A 622 31.69 15.28 11.20
C PHE A 622 31.32 14.91 12.65
N PRO A 623 32.12 14.06 13.33
CA PRO A 623 31.81 13.57 14.67
C PRO A 623 31.57 14.69 15.69
N GLY A 624 32.32 15.80 15.59
CA GLY A 624 32.15 16.98 16.45
C GLY A 624 30.79 17.69 16.31
N GLU A 625 30.09 17.50 15.19
CA GLU A 625 28.78 18.09 14.89
C GLU A 625 27.62 17.10 15.05
N SER A 626 27.90 15.85 15.44
CA SER A 626 26.93 14.74 15.52
C SER A 626 26.09 14.68 16.81
N GLY A 627 25.82 15.85 17.40
CA GLY A 627 25.04 15.98 18.62
C GLY A 627 23.52 16.00 18.39
N SER A 628 22.74 15.83 19.46
CA SER A 628 21.29 16.03 19.42
C SER A 628 20.92 17.52 19.53
N LEU A 629 20.08 17.99 18.63
CA LEU A 629 19.44 19.32 18.64
C LEU A 629 18.44 19.46 19.78
N LEU A 630 17.84 18.36 20.21
CA LEU A 630 16.86 18.29 21.29
C LEU A 630 17.45 17.74 22.60
N LYS A 631 18.78 17.81 22.76
CA LYS A 631 19.44 17.47 24.03
C LYS A 631 18.87 18.27 25.21
N SER A 632 18.47 19.53 24.97
CA SER A 632 17.87 20.43 25.98
C SER A 632 16.40 20.18 26.26
N LEU A 633 15.73 19.25 25.55
CA LEU A 633 14.31 18.98 25.76
C LEU A 633 14.10 18.43 27.19
N PRO A 634 13.22 19.03 28.02
CA PRO A 634 13.18 18.81 29.47
C PRO A 634 12.36 17.56 29.85
N ILE A 635 12.63 16.43 29.22
CA ILE A 635 11.96 15.14 29.49
C ILE A 635 12.85 14.20 30.31
N LYS A 636 12.22 13.39 31.15
CA LYS A 636 12.88 12.38 31.98
C LYS A 636 12.21 11.02 31.81
N LYS A 637 12.94 9.96 32.15
CA LYS A 637 12.44 8.59 32.18
C LYS A 637 11.31 8.47 33.21
N CYS A 638 10.31 7.64 32.90
CA CYS A 638 9.18 7.41 33.80
C CYS A 638 9.62 6.66 35.07
N GLY A 639 8.95 6.93 36.19
CA GLY A 639 9.07 6.10 37.39
C GLY A 639 8.47 4.71 37.18
N ASN A 640 8.75 3.79 38.08
CA ASN A 640 8.20 2.43 38.03
C ASN A 640 8.02 1.82 39.43
N SER A 641 7.29 0.72 39.54
CA SER A 641 7.01 0.06 40.82
C SER A 641 8.17 -0.74 41.42
N TYR A 642 9.19 -1.11 40.63
CA TYR A 642 10.34 -1.92 41.06
C TYR A 642 11.57 -1.12 41.44
N SER A 643 11.59 0.18 41.19
CA SER A 643 12.64 1.09 41.63
C SER A 643 12.14 1.99 42.75
N GLU A 644 13.08 2.56 43.49
CA GLU A 644 12.86 3.64 44.45
C GLU A 644 13.86 4.76 44.20
N VAL A 645 13.51 5.98 44.60
CA VAL A 645 14.38 7.15 44.41
C VAL A 645 15.14 7.40 45.71
N ILE A 646 16.43 7.12 45.73
CA ILE A 646 17.33 7.37 46.86
C ILE A 646 18.28 8.49 46.45
N ASN A 647 18.29 9.60 47.19
CA ASN A 647 19.12 10.78 46.88
C ASN A 647 18.98 11.29 45.44
N GLY A 648 17.76 11.20 44.87
CA GLY A 648 17.48 11.64 43.49
C GLY A 648 17.83 10.61 42.40
N LYS A 649 18.38 9.44 42.74
CA LYS A 649 18.76 8.38 41.81
C LYS A 649 17.79 7.19 41.88
N PHE A 650 17.51 6.57 40.73
CA PHE A 650 16.66 5.38 40.66
C PHE A 650 17.45 4.13 41.05
N VAL A 651 17.13 3.53 42.19
CA VAL A 651 17.76 2.28 42.66
C VAL A 651 16.74 1.14 42.55
N LEU A 652 17.17 -0.03 42.08
CA LEU A 652 16.33 -1.23 42.02
C LEU A 652 16.06 -1.74 43.45
N LYS A 653 14.80 -2.10 43.72
CA LYS A 653 14.43 -2.72 45.00
C LYS A 653 15.11 -4.09 45.14
N PRO A 654 15.57 -4.48 46.35
CA PRO A 654 16.25 -5.76 46.58
C PRO A 654 15.44 -6.96 46.08
N ASN A 655 16.11 -7.93 45.44
CA ASN A 655 15.52 -9.19 44.94
C ASN A 655 14.29 -9.04 44.02
N ARG A 656 14.17 -7.92 43.30
CA ARG A 656 13.03 -7.64 42.42
C ARG A 656 13.47 -7.42 40.97
N GLY A 657 13.22 -8.41 40.10
CA GLY A 657 13.31 -8.27 38.64
C GLY A 657 12.03 -7.73 37.99
N PRO A 658 12.04 -7.47 36.66
CA PRO A 658 10.86 -7.10 35.89
C PRO A 658 9.76 -8.16 35.96
N ARG A 659 8.51 -7.77 36.18
CA ARG A 659 7.34 -8.67 36.24
C ARG A 659 6.19 -8.12 35.39
N SER A 660 5.31 -9.00 34.93
CA SER A 660 4.13 -8.65 34.12
C SER A 660 3.20 -7.63 34.82
N GLY A 661 3.08 -7.70 36.14
CA GLY A 661 2.27 -6.80 36.96
C GLY A 661 2.90 -5.45 37.33
N ASP A 662 4.08 -5.11 36.81
CA ASP A 662 4.72 -3.83 37.11
C ASP A 662 3.94 -2.63 36.55
N LYS A 663 4.00 -1.52 37.29
CA LYS A 663 3.39 -0.24 36.97
C LYS A 663 4.45 0.80 36.63
N PHE A 664 4.10 1.69 35.71
CA PHE A 664 4.94 2.79 35.22
C PHE A 664 4.22 4.12 35.40
N TYR A 665 4.94 5.11 35.89
CA TYR A 665 4.40 6.42 36.26
C TYR A 665 5.01 7.50 35.35
N PHE A 666 4.22 8.00 34.42
CA PHE A 666 4.64 9.00 33.43
C PHE A 666 4.20 10.39 33.86
N THR A 667 5.04 11.39 33.56
CA THR A 667 4.69 12.82 33.69
C THR A 667 4.51 13.43 32.30
N CYS A 668 3.53 14.33 32.14
CA CYS A 668 3.39 15.16 30.95
C CYS A 668 4.21 16.45 31.09
N PHE A 669 5.34 16.53 30.39
CA PHE A 669 6.26 17.66 30.48
C PHE A 669 5.77 18.85 29.65
N SER A 670 5.76 20.05 30.24
CA SER A 670 5.48 21.29 29.53
C SER A 670 6.73 21.78 28.79
N ILE A 671 6.66 21.88 27.46
CA ILE A 671 7.78 22.26 26.59
C ILE A 671 7.60 23.67 26.02
N SER A 672 8.72 24.38 25.82
CA SER A 672 8.70 25.76 25.33
C SER A 672 8.30 25.86 23.86
N SER A 673 7.86 27.04 23.41
CA SER A 673 7.61 27.31 21.98
C SER A 673 8.81 27.06 21.09
N TYR A 674 10.03 27.28 21.60
CA TYR A 674 11.26 26.93 20.89
C TYR A 674 11.30 25.43 20.57
N HIS A 675 11.05 24.57 21.56
CA HIS A 675 11.03 23.11 21.35
C HIS A 675 9.89 22.68 20.43
N VAL A 676 8.69 23.27 20.56
CA VAL A 676 7.55 22.97 19.67
C VAL A 676 7.88 23.34 18.22
N ASN A 677 8.42 24.54 17.98
CA ASN A 677 8.80 24.99 16.64
C ASN A 677 9.93 24.16 16.06
N LEU A 678 10.91 23.74 16.86
CA LEU A 678 11.99 22.86 16.42
C LEU A 678 11.46 21.47 16.04
N ILE A 679 10.54 20.90 16.82
CA ILE A 679 9.90 19.61 16.51
C ILE A 679 9.06 19.71 15.23
N ASN A 680 8.25 20.76 15.08
CA ASN A 680 7.50 21.00 13.85
C ASN A 680 8.45 21.26 12.66
N GLY A 681 9.59 21.92 12.89
CA GLY A 681 10.63 22.13 11.89
C GLY A 681 11.24 20.81 11.41
N LEU A 682 11.49 19.86 12.31
CA LEU A 682 11.89 18.49 11.95
C LEU A 682 10.79 17.77 11.15
N PHE A 683 9.51 17.97 11.52
CA PHE A 683 8.40 17.42 10.76
C PHE A 683 8.39 17.94 9.32
N LEU A 684 8.64 19.22 9.12
CA LEU A 684 8.73 19.84 7.80
C LEU A 684 10.01 19.44 7.05
N GLU A 685 11.14 19.31 7.74
CA GLU A 685 12.46 18.99 7.17
C GLU A 685 12.49 17.59 6.53
N GLU A 686 11.87 16.60 7.15
CA GLU A 686 11.81 15.23 6.63
C GLU A 686 10.59 14.96 5.74
N ALA A 687 9.66 15.90 5.61
CA ALA A 687 8.44 15.76 4.82
C ALA A 687 8.57 16.24 3.36
N VAL A 688 9.76 16.16 2.75
CA VAL A 688 10.02 16.69 1.39
C VAL A 688 9.09 16.12 0.32
N LYS A 689 8.71 14.84 0.44
CA LYS A 689 7.77 14.16 -0.47
C LYS A 689 6.29 14.42 -0.13
N ALA A 690 5.99 15.21 0.89
CA ALA A 690 4.62 15.41 1.34
C ALA A 690 3.81 16.23 0.34
N ASP A 691 2.61 15.74 0.04
CA ASP A 691 1.58 16.50 -0.66
C ASP A 691 0.64 17.23 0.31
N ILE A 692 0.57 16.76 1.56
CA ILE A 692 -0.46 17.11 2.53
C ILE A 692 0.17 17.32 3.91
N LEU A 693 -0.22 18.42 4.57
CA LEU A 693 0.09 18.72 5.98
C LEU A 693 -1.22 18.96 6.72
N VAL A 694 -1.43 18.29 7.86
CA VAL A 694 -2.58 18.53 8.73
C VAL A 694 -2.22 19.49 9.86
N TYR A 695 -3.12 20.43 10.12
CA TYR A 695 -3.02 21.38 11.21
C TYR A 695 -4.38 21.58 11.88
N LYS A 696 -4.39 22.05 13.13
CA LYS A 696 -5.61 22.41 13.84
C LYS A 696 -5.82 23.92 13.80
N SER A 697 -4.86 24.69 14.34
CA SER A 697 -4.85 26.15 14.34
C SER A 697 -4.06 26.72 13.17
N ARG A 698 -4.68 27.66 12.44
CA ARG A 698 -4.01 28.42 11.37
C ARG A 698 -2.85 29.28 11.93
N LEU A 699 -2.97 29.76 13.17
CA LEU A 699 -1.90 30.53 13.83
C LEU A 699 -0.68 29.65 14.12
N ALA A 700 -0.89 28.42 14.62
CA ALA A 700 0.19 27.48 14.89
C ALA A 700 0.91 27.04 13.62
N LEU A 701 0.16 26.76 12.54
CA LEU A 701 0.71 26.48 11.21
C LEU A 701 1.63 27.62 10.74
N GLY A 702 1.14 28.86 10.83
CA GLY A 702 1.90 30.03 10.44
C GLY A 702 3.23 30.17 11.17
N ARG A 703 3.21 30.01 12.50
CA ARG A 703 4.42 30.10 13.33
C ARG A 703 5.42 28.99 13.03
N ALA A 704 4.95 27.75 12.85
CA ALA A 704 5.80 26.63 12.47
C ALA A 704 6.46 26.82 11.10
N LEU A 705 5.70 27.26 10.08
CA LEU A 705 6.23 27.52 8.75
C LEU A 705 7.28 28.63 8.76
N LYS A 706 6.98 29.76 9.40
CA LYS A 706 7.93 30.88 9.49
C LYS A 706 9.21 30.47 10.21
N ALA A 707 9.08 29.83 11.37
CA ALA A 707 10.22 29.37 12.15
C ALA A 707 11.11 28.41 11.34
N TYR A 708 10.52 27.47 10.59
CA TYR A 708 11.28 26.52 9.79
C TYR A 708 11.95 27.16 8.55
N LEU A 709 11.23 28.01 7.81
CA LEU A 709 11.75 28.62 6.58
C LEU A 709 12.90 29.60 6.87
N GLU A 710 12.82 30.33 7.97
CA GLU A 710 13.83 31.32 8.37
C GLU A 710 14.99 30.72 9.18
N ASP A 711 14.91 29.45 9.60
CA ASP A 711 15.99 28.75 10.32
C ASP A 711 17.20 28.52 9.40
N ASP A 712 18.37 29.05 9.76
CA ASP A 712 19.63 28.90 9.02
C ASP A 712 20.59 27.89 9.63
N ARG A 713 20.12 27.04 10.54
CA ARG A 713 20.97 26.05 11.19
C ARG A 713 21.66 25.13 10.17
N LYS A 714 22.96 24.93 10.39
CA LYS A 714 23.76 23.97 9.64
C LYS A 714 23.15 22.56 9.72
N GLY A 715 23.11 21.86 8.59
CA GLY A 715 22.51 20.53 8.49
C GLY A 715 21.02 20.53 8.10
N PHE A 716 20.33 21.68 8.18
CA PHE A 716 18.95 21.81 7.71
C PHE A 716 18.91 22.32 6.27
N LYS A 717 17.83 21.97 5.55
CA LYS A 717 17.53 22.46 4.21
C LYS A 717 18.71 22.33 3.26
N ILE A 718 19.36 21.16 3.27
CA ILE A 718 20.46 20.85 2.36
C ILE A 718 19.90 20.57 0.97
N VAL A 719 20.31 21.37 -0.01
CA VAL A 719 19.87 21.27 -1.42
C VAL A 719 21.07 21.16 -2.34
N ILE A 720 20.88 20.58 -3.52
CA ILE A 720 21.81 20.76 -4.63
C ILE A 720 21.54 22.14 -5.24
N ASN A 721 22.58 22.84 -5.69
CA ASN A 721 22.47 24.13 -6.39
C ASN A 721 21.89 23.96 -7.81
N ASP A 722 20.70 23.36 -7.91
CA ASP A 722 19.95 23.09 -9.14
C ASP A 722 18.48 23.48 -8.90
N PRO A 723 17.87 24.35 -9.71
CA PRO A 723 16.47 24.77 -9.55
C PRO A 723 15.44 23.64 -9.57
N SER A 724 15.80 22.46 -10.08
CA SER A 724 14.97 21.25 -10.13
C SER A 724 15.08 20.37 -8.88
N ASP A 725 15.91 20.74 -7.90
CA ASP A 725 16.05 20.01 -6.64
C ASP A 725 14.67 19.88 -5.96
N PRO A 726 14.23 18.64 -5.61
CA PRO A 726 12.92 18.41 -5.02
C PRO A 726 12.67 19.19 -3.73
N ARG A 727 13.72 19.40 -2.92
CA ARG A 727 13.63 20.16 -1.67
C ARG A 727 13.50 21.65 -1.95
N ILE A 728 14.17 22.21 -2.97
CA ILE A 728 13.92 23.61 -3.40
C ILE A 728 12.46 23.80 -3.83
N ILE A 729 11.92 22.86 -4.62
CA ILE A 729 10.52 22.91 -5.06
C ILE A 729 9.58 22.86 -3.85
N TYR A 730 9.85 21.97 -2.90
CA TYR A 730 9.09 21.84 -1.66
C TYR A 730 9.14 23.12 -0.79
N LEU A 731 10.33 23.70 -0.57
CA LEU A 731 10.51 24.94 0.18
C LEU A 731 9.75 26.11 -0.44
N ARG A 732 9.76 26.24 -1.77
CA ARG A 732 8.96 27.26 -2.48
C ARG A 732 7.45 27.09 -2.29
N LYS A 733 6.96 25.84 -2.21
CA LYS A 733 5.55 25.58 -1.89
C LYS A 733 5.21 26.00 -0.47
N LEU A 734 6.07 25.66 0.50
CA LEU A 734 5.91 26.08 1.89
C LEU A 734 5.94 27.61 2.05
N GLU A 735 6.85 28.30 1.36
CA GLU A 735 6.95 29.77 1.36
C GLU A 735 5.67 30.42 0.82
N LYS A 736 5.08 29.87 -0.25
CA LYS A 736 3.77 30.34 -0.76
C LYS A 736 2.65 30.17 0.26
N ILE A 737 2.61 29.04 0.97
CA ILE A 737 1.62 28.82 2.04
C ILE A 737 1.87 29.75 3.22
N ALA A 738 3.13 29.96 3.62
CA ALA A 738 3.49 30.92 4.66
C ALA A 738 2.99 32.34 4.30
N GLY A 739 3.14 32.74 3.03
CA GLY A 739 2.57 33.97 2.47
C GLY A 739 1.08 34.16 2.71
N GLN A 740 0.29 33.07 2.69
CA GLN A 740 -1.15 33.10 2.91
C GLN A 740 -1.56 33.13 4.39
N VAL A 741 -0.65 32.79 5.31
CA VAL A 741 -0.97 32.56 6.73
C VAL A 741 -0.31 33.58 7.66
N VAL A 742 0.95 33.94 7.39
CA VAL A 742 1.79 34.82 8.23
C VAL A 742 2.50 35.92 7.44
N GLY A 743 2.26 36.01 6.13
CA GLY A 743 2.90 36.98 5.26
C GLY A 743 4.27 36.51 4.76
N LYS A 744 5.13 37.46 4.36
CA LYS A 744 6.43 37.16 3.75
C LYS A 744 7.35 36.45 4.76
N ALA A 745 7.81 35.24 4.39
CA ALA A 745 8.90 34.52 5.06
C ALA A 745 10.14 34.58 4.15
N ASN A 746 11.33 34.76 4.71
CA ASN A 746 12.57 34.76 3.94
C ASN A 746 13.24 33.39 4.04
N THR A 747 12.98 32.52 3.07
CA THR A 747 13.51 31.16 3.08
C THR A 747 15.04 31.14 3.02
N ARG A 748 15.68 30.49 3.99
CA ARG A 748 17.13 30.23 4.03
C ARG A 748 17.39 28.74 3.76
N TYR A 749 18.47 28.40 3.07
CA TYR A 749 18.84 27.00 2.83
C TYR A 749 20.34 26.87 2.54
N ASN A 750 20.88 25.67 2.70
CA ASN A 750 22.29 25.37 2.48
C ASN A 750 22.46 24.67 1.13
N ALA A 751 23.14 25.29 0.17
CA ALA A 751 23.38 24.71 -1.14
C ALA A 751 24.73 23.96 -1.18
N ILE A 752 24.72 22.75 -1.73
CA ILE A 752 25.91 21.99 -2.10
C ILE A 752 26.13 22.22 -3.60
N ASP A 753 27.29 22.77 -3.96
CA ASP A 753 27.70 22.85 -5.36
C ASP A 753 28.00 21.46 -5.90
N LEU A 754 27.49 21.15 -7.10
CA LEU A 754 27.82 19.92 -7.78
C LEU A 754 29.33 19.90 -8.10
N PRO A 755 30.09 18.92 -7.59
CA PRO A 755 31.47 18.75 -8.01
C PRO A 755 31.53 18.45 -9.52
N LYS A 756 32.57 18.95 -10.20
CA LYS A 756 32.77 18.68 -11.64
C LYS A 756 32.79 17.16 -11.88
N PRO A 757 32.13 16.62 -12.92
CA PRO A 757 31.94 15.18 -13.09
C PRO A 757 33.21 14.33 -12.94
N GLY A 758 34.35 14.82 -13.43
CA GLY A 758 35.64 14.11 -13.29
C GLY A 758 36.23 14.11 -11.87
N VAL A 759 35.94 15.11 -11.03
CA VAL A 759 36.38 15.18 -9.62
C VAL A 759 35.52 14.26 -8.76
N HIS A 760 34.22 14.23 -9.03
CA HIS A 760 33.30 13.35 -8.33
C HIS A 760 33.68 11.87 -8.55
N MET A 761 33.89 11.48 -9.81
CA MET A 761 34.21 10.09 -10.14
C MET A 761 35.51 9.60 -9.52
N SER A 762 36.56 10.42 -9.51
CA SER A 762 37.84 10.05 -8.88
C SER A 762 37.70 9.82 -7.37
N HIS A 763 36.89 10.63 -6.67
CA HIS A 763 36.58 10.41 -5.25
C HIS A 763 35.74 9.16 -5.01
N TYR A 764 34.75 8.90 -5.86
CA TYR A 764 33.91 7.70 -5.75
C TYR A 764 34.74 6.42 -5.89
N VAL A 765 35.64 6.36 -6.88
CA VAL A 765 36.59 5.25 -7.04
C VAL A 765 37.45 5.08 -5.79
N GLY A 766 38.06 6.18 -5.32
CA GLY A 766 38.94 6.15 -4.14
C GLY A 766 38.24 5.65 -2.88
N LEU A 767 37.01 6.08 -2.64
CA LEU A 767 36.19 5.61 -1.52
C LEU A 767 35.88 4.12 -1.59
N LYS A 768 35.52 3.61 -2.79
CA LYS A 768 35.18 2.19 -2.98
C LYS A 768 36.39 1.28 -2.78
N VAL A 769 37.57 1.68 -3.28
CA VAL A 769 38.81 0.96 -3.02
C VAL A 769 39.12 0.95 -1.51
N GLY A 770 39.01 2.11 -0.85
CA GLY A 770 39.23 2.22 0.60
C GLY A 770 38.32 1.33 1.44
N LEU A 771 37.02 1.28 1.12
CA LEU A 771 36.06 0.39 1.81
C LEU A 771 36.40 -1.09 1.61
N GLY A 772 36.77 -1.49 0.40
CA GLY A 772 37.19 -2.87 0.13
C GLY A 772 38.47 -3.27 0.88
N MET A 773 39.40 -2.35 1.08
CA MET A 773 40.58 -2.59 1.92
C MET A 773 40.21 -2.83 3.39
N ILE A 774 39.23 -2.08 3.91
CA ILE A 774 38.73 -2.25 5.30
C ILE A 774 38.01 -3.59 5.47
N GLU A 775 37.21 -4.01 4.49
CA GLU A 775 36.45 -5.27 4.56
C GLU A 775 37.36 -6.51 4.52
N ASN A 776 38.53 -6.42 3.89
CA ASN A 776 39.51 -7.50 3.79
C ASN A 776 40.52 -7.55 4.97
N SER A 777 40.62 -6.49 5.77
CA SER A 777 41.39 -6.51 7.02
C SER A 777 40.51 -7.04 8.17
N GLY A 778 40.88 -8.19 8.74
CA GLY A 778 40.18 -8.84 9.84
C GLY A 778 39.84 -7.87 10.99
N LYS A 779 38.55 -7.77 11.29
CA LYS A 779 37.93 -6.77 12.19
C LYS A 779 38.63 -6.61 13.55
N ASP A 780 39.05 -5.38 13.85
CA ASP A 780 38.74 -4.71 15.11
C ASP A 780 38.63 -3.18 14.91
N GLN A 781 37.75 -2.57 15.69
CA GLN A 781 37.31 -1.14 15.73
C GLN A 781 37.94 -0.14 14.74
N ALA A 782 37.17 0.26 13.72
CA ALA A 782 37.08 1.62 13.12
C ALA A 782 38.34 2.53 13.06
N GLU A 783 39.51 1.96 12.84
CA GLU A 783 40.72 2.71 12.53
C GLU A 783 40.84 2.92 11.01
N VAL A 784 41.55 3.96 10.58
CA VAL A 784 41.90 4.12 9.15
C VAL A 784 42.61 2.86 8.65
N PRO A 785 42.48 2.49 7.36
CA PRO A 785 43.04 1.23 6.84
C PRO A 785 44.46 1.00 7.35
N GLU A 786 44.79 -0.21 7.81
CA GLU A 786 46.11 -0.51 8.39
C GLU A 786 47.25 -0.05 7.47
N LEU A 787 47.08 -0.26 6.16
CA LEU A 787 48.00 0.23 5.16
C LEU A 787 48.14 1.76 5.13
N TYR A 788 47.06 2.49 5.35
CA TYR A 788 47.08 3.95 5.50
C TYR A 788 47.81 4.37 6.79
N LYS A 789 47.66 3.61 7.88
CA LYS A 789 48.43 3.85 9.12
C LYS A 789 49.93 3.63 8.94
N LEU A 790 50.34 2.65 8.14
CA LEU A 790 51.76 2.44 7.82
C LEU A 790 52.39 3.69 7.19
N MET A 791 51.64 4.41 6.35
CA MET A 791 52.08 5.68 5.76
C MET A 791 51.91 6.89 6.69
N LYS A 792 50.86 6.89 7.50
CA LYS A 792 50.53 7.96 8.44
C LYS A 792 50.17 7.36 9.81
N PRO A 793 51.16 7.09 10.67
CA PRO A 793 50.94 6.39 11.94
C PRO A 793 50.00 7.12 12.91
N ASP A 794 49.97 8.45 12.84
CA ASP A 794 49.07 9.35 13.58
C ASP A 794 47.79 9.70 12.81
N GLY A 795 47.53 8.99 11.70
CA GLY A 795 46.44 9.28 10.78
C GLY A 795 45.07 9.08 11.42
N THR A 796 44.29 10.16 11.48
CA THR A 796 42.87 10.09 11.85
C THR A 796 41.99 9.81 10.65
N LYS A 797 40.73 9.43 10.91
CA LYS A 797 39.71 9.24 9.87
C LYS A 797 39.45 10.52 9.07
N GLU A 798 39.44 11.67 9.74
CA GLU A 798 39.33 12.98 9.09
C GLU A 798 40.52 13.24 8.17
N ALA A 799 41.73 12.90 8.60
CA ALA A 799 42.93 13.02 7.78
C ALA A 799 42.86 12.11 6.54
N TYR A 800 42.34 10.88 6.68
CA TYR A 800 42.12 9.96 5.56
C TYR A 800 41.15 10.55 4.52
N PHE A 801 39.99 11.03 4.94
CA PHE A 801 39.01 11.64 4.02
C PHE A 801 39.53 12.93 3.39
N TYR A 802 40.29 13.73 4.13
CA TYR A 802 40.95 14.91 3.60
C TYR A 802 41.99 14.54 2.53
N ASP A 803 42.84 13.56 2.80
CA ASP A 803 43.87 13.12 1.86
C ASP A 803 43.24 12.48 0.61
N MET A 804 42.16 11.71 0.75
CA MET A 804 41.37 11.18 -0.36
C MET A 804 40.76 12.29 -1.23
N TYR A 805 40.24 13.35 -0.60
CA TYR A 805 39.74 14.51 -1.32
C TYR A 805 40.86 15.17 -2.16
N GLN A 806 42.04 15.38 -1.56
CA GLN A 806 43.19 15.96 -2.25
C GLN A 806 43.68 15.07 -3.41
N SER A 807 43.74 13.76 -3.23
CA SER A 807 44.11 12.80 -4.27
C SER A 807 43.19 12.84 -5.49
N GLY A 808 41.88 12.98 -5.29
CA GLY A 808 40.96 13.14 -6.41
C GLY A 808 41.11 14.48 -7.15
N ALA A 809 41.53 15.54 -6.45
CA ALA A 809 41.89 16.81 -7.09
C ALA A 809 43.16 16.70 -7.96
N MET A 810 44.16 15.93 -7.50
CA MET A 810 45.36 15.60 -8.29
C MET A 810 45.01 14.84 -9.58
N ALA A 811 44.14 13.84 -9.50
CA ALA A 811 43.63 13.10 -10.67
C ALA A 811 43.00 14.04 -11.70
N PHE A 812 42.17 14.97 -11.24
CA PHE A 812 41.53 15.94 -12.12
C PHE A 812 42.51 16.92 -12.75
N MET A 813 43.50 17.40 -11.99
CA MET A 813 44.56 18.27 -12.51
C MET A 813 45.34 17.59 -13.63
N LYS A 814 45.72 16.31 -13.44
CA LYS A 814 46.40 15.50 -14.44
C LYS A 814 45.55 15.32 -15.70
N ILE A 815 44.27 14.97 -15.56
CA ILE A 815 43.34 14.83 -16.71
C ILE A 815 43.25 16.13 -17.51
N LYS A 816 43.09 17.27 -16.82
CA LYS A 816 43.04 18.58 -17.49
C LYS A 816 44.33 18.90 -18.22
N LEU A 817 45.48 18.67 -17.59
CA LEU A 817 46.78 18.88 -18.21
C LEU A 817 46.96 17.99 -19.44
N ASP A 818 46.59 16.72 -19.38
CA ASP A 818 46.65 15.82 -20.55
C ASP A 818 45.76 16.32 -21.70
N VAL A 819 44.55 16.78 -21.40
CA VAL A 819 43.65 17.35 -22.42
C VAL A 819 44.23 18.63 -23.04
N ILE A 820 44.82 19.51 -22.22
CA ILE A 820 45.48 20.74 -22.68
C ILE A 820 46.69 20.38 -23.56
N LEU A 821 47.56 19.48 -23.09
CA LEU A 821 48.75 19.05 -23.81
C LEU A 821 48.41 18.40 -25.15
N ALA A 822 47.39 17.55 -25.18
CA ALA A 822 46.92 16.89 -26.41
C ALA A 822 46.43 17.91 -27.47
N ARG A 823 45.91 19.06 -27.04
CA ARG A 823 45.42 20.14 -27.91
C ARG A 823 46.44 21.26 -28.13
N SER A 824 47.59 21.20 -27.47
CA SER A 824 48.62 22.24 -27.53
C SER A 824 49.50 22.12 -28.78
N ARG A 825 50.13 23.22 -29.18
CA ARG A 825 51.15 23.25 -30.25
C ARG A 825 52.56 22.89 -29.74
N LEU A 826 52.70 22.50 -28.48
CA LEU A 826 53.98 22.09 -27.90
C LEU A 826 54.53 20.86 -28.60
N THR A 827 55.86 20.82 -28.77
CA THR A 827 56.62 19.68 -29.25
C THR A 827 56.49 18.49 -28.31
N HIS A 828 56.86 17.30 -28.80
CA HIS A 828 56.88 16.09 -27.97
C HIS A 828 57.74 16.27 -26.72
N TYR A 829 58.92 16.91 -26.86
CA TYR A 829 59.84 17.14 -25.75
C TYR A 829 59.24 18.09 -24.70
N GLU A 830 58.68 19.22 -25.11
CA GLU A 830 58.03 20.17 -24.19
C GLU A 830 56.82 19.55 -23.47
N ARG A 831 56.06 18.67 -24.14
CA ARG A 831 54.96 17.93 -23.50
C ARG A 831 55.49 16.96 -22.45
N LEU A 832 56.61 16.29 -22.71
CA LEU A 832 57.27 15.43 -21.72
C LEU A 832 57.78 16.26 -20.53
N GLU A 833 58.32 17.45 -20.78
CA GLU A 833 58.79 18.36 -19.74
C GLU A 833 57.66 18.84 -18.83
N VAL A 834 56.49 19.21 -19.38
CA VAL A 834 55.31 19.57 -18.57
C VAL A 834 54.83 18.38 -17.73
N LYS A 835 54.80 17.17 -18.30
CA LYS A 835 54.44 15.95 -17.56
C LYS A 835 55.45 15.63 -16.46
N PHE A 836 56.73 15.80 -16.75
CA PHE A 836 57.81 15.64 -15.79
C PHE A 836 57.66 16.61 -14.63
N HIS A 837 57.41 17.91 -14.89
CA HIS A 837 57.17 18.89 -13.83
C HIS A 837 55.92 18.59 -12.99
N LEU A 838 54.85 18.09 -13.61
CA LEU A 838 53.67 17.63 -12.85
C LEU A 838 54.01 16.45 -11.93
N GLN A 839 54.81 15.50 -12.42
CA GLN A 839 55.29 14.39 -11.60
C GLN A 839 56.17 14.89 -10.45
N GLN A 840 57.12 15.80 -10.71
CA GLN A 840 57.94 16.43 -9.67
C GLN A 840 57.09 17.10 -8.60
N LEU A 841 56.04 17.82 -9.00
CA LEU A 841 55.10 18.44 -8.07
C LEU A 841 54.37 17.40 -7.20
N PHE A 842 53.88 16.30 -7.79
CA PHE A 842 53.20 15.26 -7.04
C PHE A 842 54.13 14.53 -6.07
N MET A 843 55.40 14.38 -6.41
CA MET A 843 56.41 13.79 -5.51
C MET A 843 56.71 14.66 -4.28
N GLN A 844 56.35 15.94 -4.29
CA GLN A 844 56.48 16.82 -3.12
C GLN A 844 55.28 16.71 -2.16
N LEU A 845 54.23 15.95 -2.52
CA LEU A 845 53.04 15.77 -1.68
C LEU A 845 53.23 14.60 -0.70
N PRO A 846 52.50 14.60 0.43
CA PRO A 846 52.53 13.51 1.40
C PRO A 846 52.24 12.13 0.76
N ALA A 847 53.01 11.12 1.16
CA ALA A 847 53.00 9.78 0.57
C ALA A 847 51.59 9.17 0.49
N GLN A 848 50.78 9.36 1.53
CA GLN A 848 49.43 8.83 1.60
C GLN A 848 48.46 9.44 0.56
N ARG A 849 48.69 10.70 0.15
CA ARG A 849 47.91 11.33 -0.95
C ARG A 849 48.32 10.77 -2.30
N VAL A 850 49.62 10.57 -2.50
CA VAL A 850 50.15 9.99 -3.74
C VAL A 850 49.70 8.53 -3.88
N TRP A 851 49.76 7.75 -2.81
CA TRP A 851 49.26 6.38 -2.77
C TRP A 851 47.77 6.28 -3.10
N LEU A 852 46.92 7.11 -2.47
CA LEU A 852 45.48 7.19 -2.80
C LEU A 852 45.25 7.62 -4.26
N TYR A 853 46.03 8.57 -4.76
CA TYR A 853 45.96 9.03 -6.16
C TYR A 853 46.28 7.88 -7.13
N LEU A 854 47.32 7.09 -6.87
CA LEU A 854 47.69 5.95 -7.72
C LEU A 854 46.60 4.88 -7.75
N LYS A 855 46.03 4.55 -6.59
CA LYS A 855 44.88 3.64 -6.48
C LYS A 855 43.68 4.10 -7.30
N ILE A 856 43.35 5.39 -7.19
CA ILE A 856 42.30 6.02 -7.98
C ILE A 856 42.62 5.91 -9.47
N MET A 857 43.83 6.31 -9.88
CA MET A 857 44.24 6.34 -11.30
C MET A 857 44.28 4.97 -11.94
N ARG A 858 44.63 3.91 -11.20
CA ARG A 858 44.62 2.52 -11.70
C ARG A 858 43.21 2.03 -11.99
N ASN A 859 42.27 2.37 -11.12
CA ASN A 859 40.87 1.98 -11.29
C ASN A 859 40.07 2.94 -12.18
N LEU A 860 40.57 4.15 -12.44
CA LEU A 860 39.84 5.18 -13.19
C LEU A 860 39.48 4.78 -14.63
N PRO A 861 40.33 4.07 -15.40
CA PRO A 861 39.98 3.58 -16.75
C PRO A 861 38.88 2.52 -16.76
N ASN A 862 38.69 1.80 -15.64
CA ASN A 862 37.59 0.86 -15.47
C ASN A 862 36.23 1.57 -15.27
N PHE A 863 36.23 2.91 -15.25
CA PHE A 863 35.04 3.75 -15.19
C PHE A 863 34.92 4.61 -16.46
N ASP A 864 33.78 4.51 -17.13
CA ASP A 864 33.41 5.46 -18.20
C ASP A 864 32.60 6.63 -17.58
N PRO A 865 32.99 7.90 -17.80
CA PRO A 865 32.23 9.07 -17.39
C PRO A 865 30.77 9.13 -17.88
N LYS A 866 30.42 8.36 -18.93
CA LYS A 866 29.05 8.21 -19.44
C LYS A 866 28.28 7.09 -18.74
N ASP A 867 28.93 6.25 -17.96
CA ASP A 867 28.46 4.94 -17.54
C ASP A 867 28.07 4.87 -16.06
N PHE A 868 27.34 5.90 -15.61
CA PHE A 868 26.68 5.98 -14.32
C PHE A 868 25.60 4.90 -14.07
N LYS A 869 25.37 4.00 -15.03
CA LYS A 869 24.23 3.08 -15.06
C LYS A 869 24.62 1.61 -15.17
N LYS A 870 25.84 1.25 -15.57
CA LYS A 870 26.30 -0.13 -15.56
C LYS A 870 26.96 -0.49 -14.24
N GLN A 871 26.80 -1.76 -13.87
CA GLN A 871 27.53 -2.36 -12.78
C GLN A 871 29.02 -2.30 -13.12
N VAL A 872 29.78 -1.59 -12.27
CA VAL A 872 31.24 -1.45 -12.41
C VAL A 872 31.85 -2.85 -12.26
N SER A 873 32.85 -3.18 -13.08
CA SER A 873 33.70 -4.34 -12.82
C SER A 873 34.29 -4.26 -11.42
N GLU A 874 34.62 -5.41 -10.81
CA GLU A 874 35.27 -5.41 -9.51
C GLU A 874 36.53 -4.55 -9.55
N LEU A 875 36.69 -3.70 -8.52
CA LEU A 875 37.84 -2.81 -8.44
C LEU A 875 39.06 -3.59 -8.00
N GLU A 876 40.21 -3.20 -8.52
CA GLU A 876 41.49 -3.75 -8.10
C GLU A 876 41.89 -3.10 -6.77
N ILE A 877 41.69 -3.85 -5.68
CA ILE A 877 41.91 -3.36 -4.31
C ILE A 877 43.41 -3.42 -3.95
N ALA A 878 44.03 -4.57 -4.19
CA ALA A 878 45.47 -4.78 -4.01
C ALA A 878 46.23 -4.32 -5.25
N GLY A 879 47.38 -3.69 -5.08
CA GLY A 879 48.25 -3.27 -6.18
C GLY A 879 49.70 -3.08 -5.77
N PRO A 880 50.59 -2.86 -6.74
CA PRO A 880 52.03 -2.69 -6.48
C PRO A 880 52.34 -1.53 -5.54
N GLU A 881 51.47 -0.52 -5.47
CA GLU A 881 51.58 0.57 -4.50
C GLU A 881 51.44 0.12 -3.03
N ASP A 882 50.88 -1.06 -2.77
CA ASP A 882 50.69 -1.59 -1.41
C ASP A 882 51.92 -2.33 -0.89
N ASP A 883 52.54 -3.17 -1.72
CA ASP A 883 53.76 -3.91 -1.39
C ASP A 883 54.88 -2.96 -0.96
N VAL A 884 54.93 -1.84 -1.66
CA VAL A 884 55.83 -0.72 -1.46
C VAL A 884 55.69 -0.10 -0.07
N VAL A 885 54.45 0.02 0.44
CA VAL A 885 54.16 0.55 1.79
C VAL A 885 54.52 -0.44 2.89
N THR A 886 54.41 -1.74 2.63
CA THR A 886 54.71 -2.80 3.60
C THR A 886 56.21 -3.16 3.70
N SER A 887 57.03 -2.75 2.73
CA SER A 887 58.46 -2.97 2.76
C SER A 887 59.16 -2.02 3.75
N GLU A 888 60.07 -2.51 4.59
CA GLU A 888 60.85 -1.70 5.57
C GLU A 888 61.73 -0.59 4.93
N PHE A 889 61.73 -0.46 3.60
CA PHE A 889 62.52 0.53 2.88
C PHE A 889 61.84 1.90 2.85
N LYS A 890 62.22 2.75 3.81
CA LYS A 890 61.83 4.16 3.85
C LYS A 890 62.21 4.90 2.55
N SER A 891 61.16 5.29 1.81
CA SER A 891 60.96 6.57 1.12
C SER A 891 61.62 6.88 -0.24
N SER A 892 62.80 6.39 -0.62
CA SER A 892 63.42 6.84 -1.91
C SER A 892 63.34 5.83 -3.07
N TRP A 893 63.12 4.54 -2.79
CA TRP A 893 63.12 3.47 -3.80
C TRP A 893 61.70 3.20 -4.35
N ILE A 894 60.73 3.30 -3.46
CA ILE A 894 59.27 3.27 -3.66
C ILE A 894 58.82 4.05 -4.90
N ILE A 895 59.33 5.28 -5.04
CA ILE A 895 58.92 6.19 -6.12
C ILE A 895 59.56 5.80 -7.46
N LYS A 896 60.76 5.21 -7.47
CA LYS A 896 61.46 4.78 -8.70
C LYS A 896 60.84 3.53 -9.33
N CYS A 897 60.31 2.60 -8.53
CA CYS A 897 59.70 1.36 -9.03
C CYS A 897 58.27 1.53 -9.53
N ILE A 898 57.54 2.55 -9.06
CA ILE A 898 56.17 2.86 -9.52
C ILE A 898 56.17 3.67 -10.84
N LEU A 899 57.30 4.28 -11.20
CA LEU A 899 57.43 5.19 -12.35
C LEU A 899 58.06 4.56 -13.62
N ASN A 900 58.53 3.32 -13.54
CA ASN A 900 58.85 2.46 -14.70
C ASN A 900 57.70 1.49 -14.92
#